data_AF-A0A2E6QWD8-F1
#
_entry.id   AF-A0A2E6QWD8-F1
#
_cell.length_a   1.000
_cell.length_b   1.000
_cell.length_c   1.000
_cell.angle_alpha   90.00
_cell.angle_beta   90.00
_cell.angle_gamma   90.00
#
_symmetry.space_group_name_H-M   'P 1'
#
loop_
_entity.id
_entity.type
_entity.pdbx_description
1 polymer ?
#
loop_
_entity_poly.entity_id
_entity_poly.type
_entity_poly.pdbx_seq_one_letter_code
_entity_poly.pdbx_strand_id
1 'polypeptide(L)'
;MKNLYSIAIFIASLLLISTTHAQDLEWTNPEPTGTGNATIAINAGSVLVNGDPISSPALIGVFYTNSSGGLSCGGYVDLSDSFINDGNGVAISAWGGDDEVEFPGFDTGETLNFYLNLNGVDYPSTSLEALNAGTFEAGLETIEWVANGLFVLNEIDFAVDASTVLGCTCPYTDNYDPLATVDDGSCILEEGCLNPLADNDGSMIYDALCPGIIVTVENDNCEIPGCICPIAFNYEEGATVDNGTCFILNATTLDFCGDPTASNFIEGCDDVTIASGEENCEYGDVVGECELESVDWTFIVTDANMTVQVYQTVVTLNGEEPPCGSLLGGFFTTNSGELACAGYQTWCSDFDNNQLAIALMASETGSDNGFATGEEITWLLKVGEQTFSPDAIIMNEEQIFTSTFVANGFAQLLDADYNCDVTGIPGCTNQNASNYDADATIDDGSCLVPGCIDETACNYNEEALEDDGSCIYEQTWYQDSDGDGLGNPAINTTSCDEIPGFVANGDDPCPNNSDNPNNITVWYLDEDGDGLGSDTYIFGDDESENGCVPPGGLVDNNDDPCIYDPDNLDEDGDGICDDIDNCVGILDAIGECNGSCTDDIDGDLICDDVDDCIGVYDECGTCDNDPTNDCTQDCAGVWGGDSLEDNCGTCDN
;
A
#
# COMPACT_ATOMS: atom_id res chain seq x y z
N MET A 1 -24.93 57.14 71.05
CA MET A 1 -24.02 56.01 71.32
C MET A 1 -24.67 54.61 71.20
N LYS A 2 -25.90 54.44 70.67
CA LYS A 2 -26.43 53.13 70.27
C LYS A 2 -26.58 52.93 68.74
N ASN A 3 -26.41 53.99 67.94
CA ASN A 3 -26.51 53.91 66.46
C ASN A 3 -25.16 53.81 65.73
N LEU A 4 -24.05 53.71 66.46
CA LEU A 4 -22.71 53.43 65.89
C LEU A 4 -22.31 51.95 66.02
N TYR A 5 -23.04 51.16 66.81
CA TYR A 5 -22.77 49.74 67.01
C TYR A 5 -23.48 48.84 65.98
N SER A 6 -24.61 49.26 65.41
CA SER A 6 -25.33 48.46 64.40
C SER A 6 -24.78 48.63 62.98
N ILE A 7 -24.08 49.74 62.68
CA ILE A 7 -23.40 49.93 61.39
C ILE A 7 -22.04 49.20 61.38
N ALA A 8 -21.38 49.07 62.53
CA ALA A 8 -20.15 48.30 62.67
C ALA A 8 -20.40 46.78 62.59
N ILE A 9 -21.57 46.28 63.00
CA ILE A 9 -21.91 44.85 62.90
C ILE A 9 -22.36 44.48 61.48
N PHE A 10 -23.05 45.37 60.75
CA PHE A 10 -23.43 45.07 59.36
C PHE A 10 -22.25 45.15 58.37
N ILE A 11 -21.22 45.97 58.68
CA ILE A 11 -20.00 46.06 57.86
C ILE A 11 -18.96 44.98 58.26
N ALA A 12 -18.99 44.47 59.50
CA ALA A 12 -18.15 43.34 59.92
C ALA A 12 -18.72 41.96 59.53
N SER A 13 -20.02 41.85 59.25
CA SER A 13 -20.64 40.64 58.69
C SER A 13 -20.50 40.52 57.16
N LEU A 14 -19.92 41.53 56.50
CA LEU A 14 -19.62 41.51 55.06
C LEU A 14 -18.12 41.27 54.76
N LEU A 15 -17.32 40.95 55.78
CA LEU A 15 -15.85 40.84 55.69
C LEU A 15 -15.30 39.53 56.27
N LEU A 16 -16.15 38.49 56.30
CA LEU A 16 -15.80 37.11 56.67
C LEU A 16 -16.57 36.10 55.79
N ILE A 17 -16.77 36.42 54.51
CA ILE A 17 -16.84 35.35 53.51
C ILE A 17 -15.38 35.01 53.23
N SER A 18 -14.99 33.82 53.65
CA SER A 18 -13.72 33.20 53.28
C SER A 18 -13.64 33.23 51.75
N THR A 19 -12.87 34.15 51.20
CA THR A 19 -12.37 34.00 49.84
C THR A 19 -11.41 32.81 49.88
N THR A 20 -11.89 31.64 49.48
CA THR A 20 -11.02 30.60 48.93
C THR A 20 -10.29 31.27 47.77
N HIS A 21 -9.06 31.70 48.04
CA HIS A 21 -8.19 32.29 47.03
C HIS A 21 -7.95 31.21 45.98
N ALA A 22 -8.25 31.52 44.73
CA ALA A 22 -7.53 30.97 43.60
C ALA A 22 -6.04 30.94 43.95
N GLN A 23 -5.45 29.74 44.01
CA GLN A 23 -3.99 29.64 44.02
C GLN A 23 -3.52 30.00 42.61
N ASP A 24 -2.35 30.63 42.49
CA ASP A 24 -1.69 30.88 41.21
C ASP A 24 -0.45 29.99 41.21
N LEU A 25 -0.63 28.75 40.76
CA LEU A 25 0.39 27.71 40.74
C LEU A 25 1.13 27.74 39.41
N GLU A 26 2.43 27.44 39.45
CA GLU A 26 3.21 27.28 38.22
C GLU A 26 3.08 25.84 37.68
N TRP A 27 2.39 25.70 36.55
CA TRP A 27 2.16 24.44 35.83
C TRP A 27 3.29 24.12 34.85
N THR A 28 4.48 23.87 35.38
CA THR A 28 5.63 23.43 34.58
C THR A 28 6.02 22.03 35.01
N ASN A 29 6.09 21.09 34.06
CA ASN A 29 6.54 19.74 34.38
C ASN A 29 8.01 19.79 34.83
N PRO A 30 8.38 19.08 35.91
CA PRO A 30 9.76 19.00 36.33
C PRO A 30 10.59 18.22 35.29
N GLU A 31 11.88 18.56 35.18
CA GLU A 31 12.82 17.79 34.38
C GLU A 31 12.94 16.35 34.94
N PRO A 32 13.08 15.32 34.09
CA PRO A 32 13.28 13.95 34.56
C PRO A 32 14.53 13.84 35.44
N THR A 33 14.34 13.46 36.70
CA THR A 33 15.37 13.48 37.76
C THR A 33 16.21 12.20 37.84
N GLY A 34 15.79 11.13 37.14
CA GLY A 34 16.43 9.82 37.19
C GLY A 34 16.13 8.99 38.46
N THR A 35 15.34 9.51 39.42
CA THR A 35 14.95 8.79 40.64
C THR A 35 13.62 8.01 40.52
N GLY A 36 13.05 8.01 39.32
CA GLY A 36 11.81 7.32 38.96
C GLY A 36 10.57 8.23 39.02
N ASN A 37 9.49 7.80 38.40
CA ASN A 37 8.19 8.48 38.42
C ASN A 37 7.11 7.56 38.98
N ALA A 38 6.10 8.12 39.64
CA ALA A 38 4.84 7.42 39.86
C ALA A 38 3.91 7.72 38.68
N THR A 39 3.16 6.71 38.23
CA THR A 39 2.10 6.87 37.23
C THR A 39 0.75 6.98 37.93
N ILE A 40 0.01 8.04 37.62
CA ILE A 40 -1.35 8.25 38.14
C ILE A 40 -2.31 8.12 36.95
N ALA A 41 -3.02 7.01 36.85
CA ALA A 41 -4.03 6.76 35.83
C ALA A 41 -5.37 7.38 36.24
N ILE A 42 -6.00 8.09 35.31
CA ILE A 42 -7.25 8.81 35.51
C ILE A 42 -8.26 8.27 34.49
N ASN A 43 -9.29 7.58 34.99
CA ASN A 43 -10.36 7.08 34.14
C ASN A 43 -11.27 8.21 33.65
N ALA A 44 -11.84 8.07 32.46
CA ALA A 44 -12.86 9.02 32.01
C ALA A 44 -14.04 9.05 32.99
N GLY A 45 -14.54 10.25 33.27
CA GLY A 45 -15.63 10.49 34.22
C GLY A 45 -15.26 10.41 35.71
N SER A 46 -14.00 10.15 36.08
CA SER A 46 -13.58 10.15 37.50
C SER A 46 -13.29 11.53 38.07
N VAL A 47 -13.12 12.55 37.22
CA VAL A 47 -12.87 13.94 37.62
C VAL A 47 -14.21 14.69 37.72
N LEU A 48 -14.57 15.12 38.93
CA LEU A 48 -15.80 15.82 39.26
C LEU A 48 -15.52 17.28 39.62
N VAL A 49 -16.46 18.15 39.27
CA VAL A 49 -16.50 19.56 39.64
C VAL A 49 -17.83 19.81 40.33
N ASN A 50 -17.79 20.17 41.62
CA ASN A 50 -18.98 20.30 42.47
C ASN A 50 -19.86 19.02 42.50
N GLY A 51 -19.24 17.84 42.35
CA GLY A 51 -19.91 16.53 42.36
C GLY A 51 -20.47 16.06 41.01
N ASP A 52 -20.37 16.86 39.95
CA ASP A 52 -20.76 16.47 38.59
C ASP A 52 -19.52 16.21 37.71
N PRO A 53 -19.55 15.29 36.74
CA PRO A 53 -18.41 15.07 35.83
C PRO A 53 -17.98 16.34 35.12
N ILE A 54 -16.65 16.54 34.99
CA ILE A 54 -16.11 17.68 34.26
C ILE A 54 -16.63 17.73 32.82
N SER A 55 -17.07 18.91 32.39
CA SER A 55 -17.75 19.13 31.09
C SER A 55 -17.01 20.09 30.16
N SER A 56 -15.84 20.58 30.57
CA SER A 56 -15.02 21.50 29.79
C SER A 56 -13.53 21.14 29.91
N PRO A 57 -12.71 21.43 28.89
CA PRO A 57 -11.27 21.19 28.95
C PRO A 57 -10.59 21.88 30.15
N ALA A 58 -9.63 21.19 30.76
CA ALA A 58 -8.93 21.66 31.95
C ALA A 58 -7.55 21.00 32.08
N LEU A 59 -6.70 21.50 32.99
CA LEU A 59 -5.48 20.80 33.41
C LEU A 59 -5.70 20.13 34.75
N ILE A 60 -5.25 18.88 34.90
CA ILE A 60 -5.17 18.22 36.20
C ILE A 60 -3.72 17.88 36.52
N GLY A 61 -3.30 18.25 37.73
CA GLY A 61 -1.91 18.18 38.13
C GLY A 61 -1.73 17.72 39.57
N VAL A 62 -0.52 17.26 39.86
CA VAL A 62 -0.11 16.80 41.19
C VAL A 62 1.07 17.62 41.68
N PHE A 63 1.03 18.04 42.94
CA PHE A 63 1.95 19.01 43.53
C PHE A 63 2.53 18.49 44.85
N TYR A 64 3.82 18.75 45.08
CA TYR A 64 4.53 18.49 46.33
C TYR A 64 4.80 19.79 47.09
N THR A 65 5.07 19.69 48.39
CA THR A 65 5.45 20.84 49.20
C THR A 65 6.98 20.96 49.23
N ASN A 66 7.53 22.01 48.62
CA ASN A 66 8.96 22.22 48.61
C ASN A 66 9.51 22.64 49.99
N SER A 67 10.84 22.69 50.12
CA SER A 67 11.55 23.03 51.36
C SER A 67 11.23 24.42 51.93
N SER A 68 10.63 25.32 51.14
CA SER A 68 10.17 26.65 51.57
C SER A 68 8.71 26.66 52.01
N GLY A 69 8.01 25.52 51.96
CA GLY A 69 6.60 25.36 52.28
C GLY A 69 5.64 25.81 51.18
N GLY A 70 6.16 26.05 49.96
CA GLY A 70 5.35 26.35 48.78
C GLY A 70 5.03 25.09 47.97
N LEU A 71 4.00 25.16 47.13
CA LEU A 71 3.64 24.07 46.23
C LEU A 71 4.47 24.14 44.95
N SER A 72 4.93 22.99 44.49
CA SER A 72 5.68 22.84 43.23
C SER A 72 5.08 21.71 42.41
N CYS A 73 4.97 21.92 41.09
CA CYS A 73 4.38 20.95 40.17
C CYS A 73 5.27 19.71 40.08
N GLY A 74 4.68 18.55 40.35
CA GLY A 74 5.34 17.25 40.19
C GLY A 74 4.93 16.52 38.90
N GLY A 75 3.92 17.01 38.21
CA GLY A 75 3.43 16.51 36.92
C GLY A 75 1.99 16.95 36.64
N TYR A 76 1.63 17.18 35.38
CA TYR A 76 0.25 17.42 34.95
C TYR A 76 -0.08 16.83 33.58
N VAL A 77 -1.37 16.80 33.24
CA VAL A 77 -1.89 16.37 31.94
C VAL A 77 -3.13 17.19 31.56
N ASP A 78 -3.39 17.31 30.26
CA ASP A 78 -4.57 17.96 29.70
C ASP A 78 -5.78 17.02 29.69
N LEU A 79 -6.91 17.50 30.20
CA LEU A 79 -8.22 16.87 30.04
C LEU A 79 -8.86 17.38 28.75
N SER A 80 -8.54 16.73 27.61
CA SER A 80 -9.03 17.10 26.28
C SER A 80 -10.48 16.69 26.03
N ASP A 81 -11.07 17.14 24.90
CA ASP A 81 -12.41 16.73 24.47
C ASP A 81 -12.56 15.21 24.37
N SER A 82 -11.49 14.50 24.03
CA SER A 82 -11.48 13.03 23.96
C SER A 82 -11.59 12.35 25.34
N PHE A 83 -11.12 13.01 26.41
CA PHE A 83 -11.32 12.54 27.79
C PHE A 83 -12.77 12.76 28.24
N ILE A 84 -13.37 13.88 27.82
CA ILE A 84 -14.71 14.31 28.23
C ILE A 84 -15.80 13.54 27.48
N ASN A 85 -15.68 13.42 26.15
CA ASN A 85 -16.75 12.94 25.28
C ASN A 85 -16.55 11.50 24.79
N ASP A 86 -15.29 11.06 24.59
CA ASP A 86 -15.01 9.76 23.95
C ASP A 86 -14.71 8.64 24.97
N GLY A 87 -14.67 8.96 26.26
CA GLY A 87 -14.44 7.99 27.32
C GLY A 87 -12.97 7.52 27.47
N ASN A 88 -12.02 8.25 26.89
CA ASN A 88 -10.59 7.91 26.96
C ASN A 88 -9.99 8.31 28.31
N GLY A 89 -9.22 7.41 28.95
CA GLY A 89 -8.45 7.75 30.15
C GLY A 89 -7.15 8.48 29.84
N VAL A 90 -6.61 9.20 30.83
CA VAL A 90 -5.31 9.90 30.76
C VAL A 90 -4.39 9.48 31.92
N ALA A 91 -3.11 9.88 31.88
CA ALA A 91 -2.18 9.59 32.96
C ALA A 91 -1.22 10.76 33.24
N ILE A 92 -0.93 10.99 34.52
CA ILE A 92 0.10 11.93 34.99
C ILE A 92 1.37 11.15 35.34
N SER A 93 2.52 11.64 34.90
CA SER A 93 3.84 11.20 35.38
C SER A 93 4.31 12.10 36.52
N ALA A 94 4.29 11.59 37.75
CA ALA A 94 4.67 12.31 38.97
C ALA A 94 6.14 12.01 39.35
N TRP A 95 7.05 12.96 39.12
CA TRP A 95 8.49 12.73 39.22
C TRP A 95 9.04 12.83 40.64
N GLY A 96 9.91 11.89 41.03
CA GLY A 96 10.62 11.92 42.30
C GLY A 96 11.75 12.94 42.33
N GLY A 97 12.10 13.46 43.50
CA GLY A 97 13.26 14.32 43.68
C GLY A 97 14.57 13.54 43.77
N ASP A 98 15.71 14.20 43.59
CA ASP A 98 17.01 13.70 44.03
C ASP A 98 17.49 14.40 45.30
N ASP A 99 18.24 13.68 46.15
CA ASP A 99 18.73 14.19 47.44
C ASP A 99 19.77 15.33 47.28
N GLU A 100 20.17 15.69 46.05
CA GLU A 100 21.27 16.63 45.76
C GLU A 100 20.84 18.06 45.41
N VAL A 101 19.55 18.42 45.57
CA VAL A 101 19.02 19.79 45.37
C VAL A 101 19.04 20.25 43.90
N GLU A 102 19.59 19.45 42.98
CA GLU A 102 19.70 19.79 41.56
C GLU A 102 18.39 19.52 40.81
N PHE A 103 17.62 18.50 41.24
CA PHE A 103 16.34 18.16 40.63
C PHE A 103 15.23 17.97 41.69
N PRO A 104 14.45 19.02 42.00
CA PRO A 104 13.41 18.94 43.01
C PRO A 104 12.21 18.11 42.49
N GLY A 105 11.60 17.30 43.38
CA GLY A 105 10.47 16.43 43.08
C GLY A 105 9.95 15.77 44.36
N PHE A 106 9.09 14.76 44.24
CA PHE A 106 8.51 14.07 45.41
C PHE A 106 9.56 13.25 46.18
N ASP A 107 9.55 13.37 47.50
CA ASP A 107 10.23 12.43 48.40
C ASP A 107 9.36 11.20 48.69
N THR A 108 10.00 10.07 49.02
CA THR A 108 9.26 8.83 49.37
C THR A 108 8.36 9.06 50.59
N GLY A 109 7.06 8.80 50.41
CA GLY A 109 6.05 9.00 51.46
C GLY A 109 5.41 10.39 51.47
N GLU A 110 5.78 11.30 50.56
CA GLU A 110 5.11 12.59 50.46
C GLU A 110 3.70 12.46 49.90
N THR A 111 2.76 13.24 50.46
CA THR A 111 1.38 13.25 49.96
C THR A 111 1.28 13.94 48.61
N LEU A 112 0.61 13.27 47.66
CA LEU A 112 0.23 13.83 46.37
C LEU A 112 -0.94 14.82 46.54
N ASN A 113 -0.71 16.11 46.28
CA ASN A 113 -1.74 17.13 46.35
C ASN A 113 -2.28 17.41 44.95
N PHE A 114 -3.58 17.21 44.73
CA PHE A 114 -4.19 17.39 43.42
C PHE A 114 -4.80 18.77 43.26
N TYR A 115 -4.57 19.35 42.07
CA TYR A 115 -5.14 20.62 41.66
C TYR A 115 -5.75 20.48 40.27
N LEU A 116 -6.84 21.23 40.04
CA LEU A 116 -7.48 21.41 38.75
C LEU A 116 -7.29 22.87 38.34
N ASN A 117 -6.66 23.12 37.19
CA ASN A 117 -6.70 24.43 36.55
C ASN A 117 -7.91 24.46 35.62
N LEU A 118 -8.91 25.24 36.02
CA LEU A 118 -10.11 25.48 35.21
C LEU A 118 -10.13 26.96 34.84
N ASN A 119 -10.01 27.25 33.53
CA ASN A 119 -9.99 28.61 32.99
C ASN A 119 -8.93 29.53 33.63
N GLY A 120 -7.74 29.00 33.91
CA GLY A 120 -6.65 29.76 34.51
C GLY A 120 -6.76 29.96 36.02
N VAL A 121 -7.69 29.28 36.69
CA VAL A 121 -7.87 29.31 38.14
C VAL A 121 -7.57 27.94 38.74
N ASP A 122 -6.72 27.89 39.77
CA ASP A 122 -6.35 26.62 40.42
C ASP A 122 -7.23 26.30 41.63
N TYR A 123 -7.86 25.12 41.56
CA TYR A 123 -8.74 24.59 42.59
C TYR A 123 -8.11 23.34 43.22
N PRO A 124 -7.95 23.28 44.56
CA PRO A 124 -7.53 22.06 45.23
C PRO A 124 -8.64 21.01 45.24
N SER A 125 -8.26 19.73 45.18
CA SER A 125 -9.23 18.64 45.35
C SER A 125 -9.91 18.69 46.71
N THR A 126 -11.22 18.45 46.75
CA THR A 126 -12.04 18.39 47.97
C THR A 126 -12.28 16.96 48.46
N SER A 127 -12.29 15.98 47.56
CA SER A 127 -12.34 14.56 47.90
C SER A 127 -11.57 13.74 46.86
N LEU A 128 -11.14 12.55 47.28
CA LEU A 128 -10.36 11.62 46.48
C LEU A 128 -10.73 10.19 46.88
N GLU A 129 -10.96 9.33 45.89
CA GLU A 129 -11.02 7.89 46.04
C GLU A 129 -10.08 7.24 45.02
N ALA A 130 -9.04 6.56 45.51
CA ALA A 130 -8.03 5.93 44.66
C ALA A 130 -7.76 4.46 45.02
N LEU A 131 -7.14 3.75 44.07
CA LEU A 131 -6.62 2.39 44.20
C LEU A 131 -5.09 2.41 44.03
N ASN A 132 -4.36 1.78 44.95
CA ASN A 132 -2.95 1.48 44.74
C ASN A 132 -2.81 0.13 44.02
N ALA A 133 -2.42 0.16 42.74
CA ALA A 133 -2.34 -1.04 41.91
C ALA A 133 -1.18 -1.97 42.31
N GLY A 134 -0.17 -1.45 43.02
CA GLY A 134 0.95 -2.24 43.52
C GLY A 134 0.62 -3.08 44.77
N THR A 135 -0.34 -2.63 45.59
CA THR A 135 -0.74 -3.31 46.85
C THR A 135 -2.18 -3.83 46.85
N PHE A 136 -2.96 -3.51 45.81
CA PHE A 136 -4.41 -3.78 45.71
C PHE A 136 -5.23 -3.17 46.87
N GLU A 137 -4.72 -2.10 47.48
CA GLU A 137 -5.46 -1.35 48.49
C GLU A 137 -6.39 -0.33 47.82
N ALA A 138 -7.71 -0.52 48.01
CA ALA A 138 -8.76 0.32 47.44
C ALA A 138 -9.35 1.28 48.48
N GLY A 139 -9.90 2.41 48.01
CA GLY A 139 -10.59 3.39 48.87
C GLY A 139 -9.63 4.33 49.60
N LEU A 140 -8.51 4.67 48.96
CA LEU A 140 -7.54 5.61 49.53
C LEU A 140 -8.07 7.04 49.42
N GLU A 141 -8.20 7.72 50.56
CA GLU A 141 -8.56 9.16 50.64
C GLU A 141 -7.34 10.08 50.46
N THR A 142 -6.13 9.52 50.54
CA THR A 142 -4.85 10.21 50.33
C THR A 142 -3.86 9.28 49.66
N ILE A 143 -3.01 9.79 48.77
CA ILE A 143 -1.95 9.01 48.11
C ILE A 143 -0.59 9.52 48.57
N GLU A 144 0.27 8.61 49.03
CA GLU A 144 1.67 8.89 49.30
C GLU A 144 2.54 8.45 48.10
N TRP A 145 3.49 9.28 47.70
CA TRP A 145 4.35 9.02 46.56
C TRP A 145 5.29 7.84 46.85
N VAL A 146 5.39 6.95 45.87
CA VAL A 146 6.32 5.82 45.85
C VAL A 146 6.96 5.76 44.46
N ALA A 147 8.29 5.67 44.42
CA ALA A 147 9.03 5.53 43.17
C ALA A 147 8.52 4.34 42.34
N ASN A 148 8.21 4.58 41.06
CA ASN A 148 7.63 3.58 40.14
C ASN A 148 6.27 3.02 40.57
N GLY A 149 5.55 3.74 41.44
CA GLY A 149 4.19 3.40 41.86
C GLY A 149 3.16 3.59 40.74
N LEU A 150 2.07 2.82 40.79
CA LEU A 150 0.89 3.00 39.93
C LEU A 150 -0.34 3.21 40.81
N PHE A 151 -0.99 4.35 40.61
CA PHE A 151 -2.23 4.72 41.29
C PHE A 151 -3.34 4.92 40.25
N VAL A 152 -4.54 4.46 40.56
CA VAL A 152 -5.72 4.63 39.70
C VAL A 152 -6.73 5.48 40.45
N LEU A 153 -7.12 6.61 39.85
CA LEU A 153 -8.16 7.48 40.40
C LEU A 153 -9.54 6.92 40.02
N ASN A 154 -10.33 6.55 41.03
CA ASN A 154 -11.71 6.13 40.85
C ASN A 154 -12.64 7.34 40.85
N GLU A 155 -12.42 8.28 41.77
CA GLU A 155 -13.18 9.54 41.87
C GLU A 155 -12.27 10.63 42.47
N ILE A 156 -12.35 11.85 41.95
CA ILE A 156 -11.72 13.04 42.52
C ILE A 156 -12.62 14.25 42.27
N ASP A 157 -12.99 14.98 43.32
CA ASP A 157 -13.91 16.14 43.22
C ASP A 157 -13.19 17.44 43.55
N PHE A 158 -13.59 18.52 42.89
CA PHE A 158 -13.08 19.87 43.05
C PHE A 158 -14.24 20.84 43.28
N ALA A 159 -14.23 21.56 44.41
CA ALA A 159 -15.20 22.62 44.65
C ALA A 159 -14.77 23.92 43.97
N VAL A 160 -15.47 24.32 42.92
CA VAL A 160 -15.24 25.60 42.22
C VAL A 160 -16.27 26.63 42.68
N ASP A 161 -15.79 27.78 43.20
CA ASP A 161 -16.64 28.90 43.58
C ASP A 161 -17.01 29.69 42.31
N ALA A 162 -18.29 29.69 41.94
CA ALA A 162 -18.77 30.31 40.71
C ALA A 162 -18.59 31.83 40.77
N SER A 163 -17.55 32.34 40.11
CA SER A 163 -17.45 33.77 39.82
C SER A 163 -18.56 34.15 38.83
N THR A 164 -19.17 35.32 38.99
CA THR A 164 -20.20 35.80 38.05
C THR A 164 -19.54 36.13 36.71
N VAL A 165 -19.63 35.21 35.76
CA VAL A 165 -19.19 35.41 34.37
C VAL A 165 -20.41 35.93 33.61
N LEU A 166 -20.24 37.11 33.00
CA LEU A 166 -21.25 37.75 32.17
C LEU A 166 -21.09 37.24 30.74
N GLY A 167 -22.19 36.76 30.15
CA GLY A 167 -22.22 36.25 28.78
C GLY A 167 -23.59 35.65 28.48
N CYS A 168 -23.80 35.14 27.27
CA CYS A 168 -25.06 34.52 26.93
C CYS A 168 -25.26 33.20 27.70
N THR A 169 -26.36 33.10 28.43
CA THR A 169 -26.65 31.90 29.26
C THR A 169 -27.63 30.92 28.61
N CYS A 170 -28.08 31.20 27.38
CA CYS A 170 -29.01 30.34 26.64
C CYS A 170 -28.21 29.28 25.84
N PRO A 171 -28.27 27.97 26.18
CA PRO A 171 -27.52 26.92 25.47
C PRO A 171 -28.00 26.61 24.05
N TYR A 172 -28.96 27.40 23.55
CA TYR A 172 -29.61 27.23 22.24
C TYR A 172 -29.34 28.42 21.31
N THR A 173 -28.29 29.20 21.59
CA THR A 173 -27.85 30.35 20.79
C THR A 173 -26.38 30.21 20.44
N ASP A 174 -25.95 30.74 19.31
CA ASP A 174 -24.64 30.45 18.71
C ASP A 174 -23.47 31.03 19.52
N ASN A 175 -23.71 32.11 20.27
CA ASN A 175 -22.72 32.67 21.18
C ASN A 175 -22.95 32.28 22.65
N TYR A 176 -23.62 31.14 22.89
CA TYR A 176 -23.72 30.56 24.23
C TYR A 176 -22.35 30.49 24.89
N ASP A 177 -22.22 31.12 26.05
CA ASP A 177 -21.03 31.04 26.87
C ASP A 177 -21.26 30.00 27.98
N PRO A 178 -20.69 28.79 27.87
CA PRO A 178 -20.87 27.75 28.87
C PRO A 178 -20.26 28.12 30.24
N LEU A 179 -19.46 29.19 30.29
CA LEU A 179 -18.88 29.71 31.52
C LEU A 179 -19.74 30.83 32.13
N ALA A 180 -20.69 31.41 31.38
CA ALA A 180 -21.55 32.48 31.86
C ALA A 180 -22.53 32.01 32.93
N THR A 181 -22.57 32.76 34.04
CA THR A 181 -23.48 32.50 35.16
C THR A 181 -24.53 33.61 35.33
N VAL A 182 -24.40 34.71 34.58
CA VAL A 182 -25.39 35.80 34.50
C VAL A 182 -25.51 36.26 33.05
N ASP A 183 -26.74 36.22 32.53
CA ASP A 183 -27.04 36.73 31.20
C ASP A 183 -26.80 38.24 31.10
N ASP A 184 -25.99 38.66 30.13
CA ASP A 184 -25.70 40.08 29.89
C ASP A 184 -26.48 40.66 28.70
N GLY A 185 -27.42 39.89 28.13
CA GLY A 185 -28.20 40.25 26.96
C GLY A 185 -27.43 40.17 25.64
N SER A 186 -26.26 39.50 25.63
CA SER A 186 -25.47 39.28 24.41
C SER A 186 -25.96 38.14 23.54
N CYS A 187 -26.96 37.34 23.94
CA CYS A 187 -27.41 36.16 23.20
C CYS A 187 -27.79 36.48 21.74
N ILE A 188 -27.03 35.91 20.80
CA ILE A 188 -27.23 36.01 19.36
C ILE A 188 -27.47 34.65 18.72
N LEU A 189 -28.33 34.65 17.70
CA LEU A 189 -28.53 33.55 16.79
C LEU A 189 -28.13 34.03 15.39
N GLU A 190 -27.18 33.36 14.76
CA GLU A 190 -26.71 33.64 13.40
C GLU A 190 -27.80 33.36 12.38
N GLU A 191 -28.66 32.34 12.61
CA GLU A 191 -29.77 31.98 11.71
C GLU A 191 -31.08 31.68 12.45
N GLY A 192 -32.18 32.35 12.09
CA GLY A 192 -33.52 32.01 12.60
C GLY A 192 -34.57 33.08 12.34
N CYS A 193 -35.72 32.98 13.02
CA CYS A 193 -36.83 33.93 12.89
C CYS A 193 -37.57 34.16 14.22
N LEU A 194 -37.94 35.41 14.48
CA LEU A 194 -38.79 35.83 15.61
C LEU A 194 -40.13 36.42 15.16
N ASN A 195 -40.48 36.26 13.88
CA ASN A 195 -41.72 36.74 13.30
C ASN A 195 -42.86 35.75 13.56
N PRO A 196 -43.92 36.11 14.30
CA PRO A 196 -45.05 35.23 14.59
C PRO A 196 -45.87 34.78 13.38
N LEU A 197 -45.56 35.29 12.20
CA LEU A 197 -46.18 34.91 10.93
C LEU A 197 -45.35 33.89 10.14
N ALA A 198 -44.15 33.52 10.60
CA ALA A 198 -43.31 32.52 9.95
C ALA A 198 -43.59 31.11 10.48
N ASP A 199 -43.48 30.10 9.62
CA ASP A 199 -43.62 28.68 10.00
C ASP A 199 -42.40 28.19 10.81
N ASN A 200 -41.24 28.80 10.57
CA ASN A 200 -40.03 28.62 11.38
C ASN A 200 -39.91 29.63 12.55
N ASP A 201 -41.02 30.23 13.00
CA ASP A 201 -41.04 31.10 14.17
C ASP A 201 -40.60 30.34 15.44
N GLY A 202 -39.39 30.63 15.88
CA GLY A 202 -38.82 30.05 17.09
C GLY A 202 -39.29 30.75 18.37
N SER A 203 -40.05 31.86 18.28
CA SER A 203 -40.43 32.68 19.45
C SER A 203 -41.08 31.85 20.58
N MET A 204 -41.90 30.85 20.23
CA MET A 204 -42.55 29.97 21.21
C MET A 204 -41.62 28.92 21.82
N ILE A 205 -40.56 28.52 21.11
CA ILE A 205 -39.55 27.57 21.59
C ILE A 205 -38.58 28.29 22.53
N TYR A 206 -38.13 29.49 22.15
CA TYR A 206 -37.19 30.29 22.94
C TYR A 206 -37.81 30.79 24.25
N ASP A 207 -39.08 31.24 24.25
CA ASP A 207 -39.76 31.66 25.49
C ASP A 207 -39.99 30.47 26.46
N ALA A 208 -40.03 29.24 25.94
CA ALA A 208 -40.15 28.03 26.74
C ALA A 208 -38.80 27.49 27.27
N LEU A 209 -37.72 27.60 26.48
CA LEU A 209 -36.41 27.03 26.80
C LEU A 209 -35.44 28.04 27.43
N CYS A 210 -35.56 29.33 27.12
CA CYS A 210 -34.74 30.42 27.64
C CYS A 210 -35.62 31.57 28.22
N PRO A 211 -36.45 31.28 29.25
CA PRO A 211 -37.45 32.23 29.74
C PRO A 211 -36.81 33.48 30.35
N GLY A 212 -37.13 34.65 29.80
CA GLY A 212 -36.67 35.95 30.29
C GLY A 212 -35.30 36.40 29.77
N ILE A 213 -34.68 35.64 28.86
CA ILE A 213 -33.47 36.02 28.11
C ILE A 213 -33.89 36.71 26.81
N ILE A 214 -33.19 37.79 26.43
CA ILE A 214 -33.44 38.49 25.16
C ILE A 214 -32.48 37.90 24.13
N VAL A 215 -33.03 37.24 23.11
CA VAL A 215 -32.26 36.70 21.97
C VAL A 215 -32.36 37.67 20.79
N THR A 216 -31.23 37.97 20.17
CA THR A 216 -31.15 38.80 18.96
C THR A 216 -30.81 37.90 17.77
N VAL A 217 -31.48 38.06 16.63
CA VAL A 217 -31.17 37.31 15.40
C VAL A 217 -30.39 38.21 14.46
N GLU A 218 -29.21 37.78 14.00
CA GLU A 218 -28.37 38.58 13.09
C GLU A 218 -28.79 38.42 11.62
N ASN A 219 -29.13 37.20 11.18
CA ASN A 219 -29.72 36.96 9.85
C ASN A 219 -31.16 36.43 10.00
N ASP A 220 -32.13 37.34 9.85
CA ASP A 220 -33.56 37.04 9.96
C ASP A 220 -34.05 36.31 8.69
N ASN A 221 -34.07 34.97 8.72
CA ASN A 221 -34.51 34.11 7.62
C ASN A 221 -35.89 33.52 7.90
N CYS A 222 -36.89 34.39 8.04
CA CYS A 222 -38.26 33.99 8.30
C CYS A 222 -38.89 33.28 7.10
N GLU A 223 -39.34 32.05 7.30
CA GLU A 223 -40.18 31.29 6.36
C GLU A 223 -41.63 31.73 6.51
N ILE A 224 -42.03 32.80 5.82
CA ILE A 224 -43.38 33.34 5.85
C ILE A 224 -44.20 32.66 4.73
N PRO A 225 -45.12 31.75 5.06
CA PRO A 225 -45.92 31.04 4.07
C PRO A 225 -46.92 31.98 3.40
N GLY A 226 -46.88 32.05 2.08
CA GLY A 226 -47.80 32.86 1.28
C GLY A 226 -47.54 32.67 -0.20
N CYS A 227 -48.28 33.35 -1.07
CA CYS A 227 -48.03 33.21 -2.49
C CYS A 227 -46.80 34.02 -2.92
N ILE A 228 -45.72 33.35 -3.36
CA ILE A 228 -44.47 34.00 -3.78
C ILE A 228 -44.38 34.23 -5.31
N CYS A 229 -45.31 33.68 -6.10
CA CYS A 229 -45.32 33.88 -7.55
C CYS A 229 -45.63 35.34 -7.93
N PRO A 230 -44.69 36.13 -8.49
CA PRO A 230 -44.88 37.57 -8.71
C PRO A 230 -45.97 37.91 -9.74
N ILE A 231 -46.41 36.93 -10.53
CA ILE A 231 -47.48 37.09 -11.53
C ILE A 231 -48.83 36.55 -11.05
N ALA A 232 -48.90 35.93 -9.87
CA ALA A 232 -50.14 35.45 -9.30
C ALA A 232 -51.03 36.60 -8.82
N PHE A 233 -52.35 36.39 -8.88
CA PHE A 233 -53.33 37.40 -8.49
C PHE A 233 -53.30 37.70 -6.99
N ASN A 234 -52.92 36.72 -6.18
CA ASN A 234 -52.80 36.81 -4.72
C ASN A 234 -51.35 36.81 -4.25
N TYR A 235 -50.40 37.27 -5.09
CA TYR A 235 -49.00 37.45 -4.69
C TYR A 235 -48.88 38.25 -3.38
N GLU A 236 -48.04 37.77 -2.48
CA GLU A 236 -47.78 38.36 -1.17
C GLU A 236 -46.31 38.80 -1.09
N GLU A 237 -46.06 40.11 -1.14
CA GLU A 237 -44.71 40.70 -1.16
C GLU A 237 -43.84 40.36 0.07
N GLY A 238 -44.44 39.88 1.16
CA GLY A 238 -43.74 39.48 2.38
C GLY A 238 -43.64 37.98 2.59
N ALA A 239 -44.12 37.15 1.65
CA ALA A 239 -43.97 35.71 1.73
C ALA A 239 -42.59 35.30 1.23
N THR A 240 -42.00 34.30 1.88
CA THR A 240 -40.67 33.76 1.52
C THR A 240 -40.74 32.27 1.18
N VAL A 241 -41.87 31.61 1.46
CA VAL A 241 -42.14 30.21 1.11
C VAL A 241 -43.52 30.11 0.47
N ASP A 242 -43.64 29.43 -0.68
CA ASP A 242 -44.95 29.16 -1.28
C ASP A 242 -45.73 28.16 -0.43
N ASN A 243 -47.00 28.46 -0.15
CA ASN A 243 -47.91 27.57 0.55
C ASN A 243 -48.96 26.92 -0.39
N GLY A 244 -48.71 26.97 -1.70
CA GLY A 244 -49.57 26.40 -2.74
C GLY A 244 -50.89 27.16 -2.93
N THR A 245 -50.97 28.38 -2.40
CA THR A 245 -52.16 29.24 -2.57
C THR A 245 -52.08 30.13 -3.80
N CYS A 246 -50.94 30.18 -4.50
CA CYS A 246 -50.77 31.02 -5.67
C CYS A 246 -51.81 30.72 -6.74
N PHE A 247 -52.46 31.77 -7.26
CA PHE A 247 -53.57 31.65 -8.18
C PHE A 247 -53.42 32.57 -9.38
N ILE A 248 -53.43 32.00 -10.58
CA ILE A 248 -53.31 32.72 -11.85
C ILE A 248 -54.65 32.70 -12.58
N LEU A 249 -55.17 33.88 -12.92
CA LEU A 249 -56.49 34.02 -13.55
C LEU A 249 -56.51 33.59 -15.02
N ASN A 250 -55.44 33.88 -15.78
CA ASN A 250 -55.33 33.50 -17.18
C ASN A 250 -53.85 33.34 -17.61
N ALA A 251 -53.43 32.10 -17.87
CA ALA A 251 -52.06 31.80 -18.26
C ALA A 251 -51.73 32.11 -19.72
N THR A 252 -52.70 32.04 -20.65
CA THR A 252 -52.43 32.19 -22.11
C THR A 252 -51.93 33.56 -22.58
N THR A 253 -51.91 34.58 -21.72
CA THR A 253 -51.38 35.92 -22.04
C THR A 253 -50.10 36.27 -21.30
N LEU A 254 -49.65 35.37 -20.42
CA LEU A 254 -48.48 35.53 -19.59
C LEU A 254 -47.51 34.44 -20.07
N ASP A 255 -46.42 34.85 -20.70
CA ASP A 255 -45.42 33.95 -21.24
C ASP A 255 -44.58 33.40 -20.08
N PHE A 256 -45.08 32.38 -19.37
CA PHE A 256 -44.46 31.80 -18.19
C PHE A 256 -44.67 30.28 -18.10
N CYS A 257 -43.81 29.65 -17.29
CA CYS A 257 -43.90 28.25 -16.91
C CYS A 257 -43.64 28.08 -15.41
N GLY A 258 -44.37 27.16 -14.76
CA GLY A 258 -44.09 26.73 -13.37
C GLY A 258 -43.06 25.61 -13.26
N ASP A 259 -42.59 25.05 -14.39
CA ASP A 259 -41.55 24.03 -14.39
C ASP A 259 -40.16 24.68 -14.23
N PRO A 260 -39.39 24.36 -13.16
CA PRO A 260 -38.04 24.90 -12.98
C PRO A 260 -37.05 24.50 -14.08
N THR A 261 -37.37 23.49 -14.90
CA THR A 261 -36.52 23.08 -16.04
C THR A 261 -36.84 23.83 -17.34
N ALA A 262 -37.83 24.73 -17.35
CA ALA A 262 -38.16 25.53 -18.53
C ALA A 262 -37.32 26.81 -18.60
N SER A 263 -36.96 27.22 -19.82
CA SER A 263 -36.16 28.44 -20.06
C SER A 263 -36.90 29.75 -19.73
N ASN A 264 -38.22 29.71 -19.70
CA ASN A 264 -39.09 30.81 -19.27
C ASN A 264 -39.74 30.54 -17.90
N PHE A 265 -39.06 29.76 -17.06
CA PHE A 265 -39.41 29.58 -15.65
C PHE A 265 -39.38 30.93 -14.91
N ILE A 266 -40.38 31.15 -14.05
CA ILE A 266 -40.42 32.29 -13.15
C ILE A 266 -40.33 31.75 -11.72
N GLU A 267 -39.25 32.10 -11.05
CA GLU A 267 -38.99 31.73 -9.65
C GLU A 267 -40.20 32.07 -8.76
N GLY A 268 -40.63 31.08 -7.98
CA GLY A 268 -41.76 31.18 -7.06
C GLY A 268 -43.13 30.90 -7.71
N CYS A 269 -43.18 30.49 -8.97
CA CYS A 269 -44.41 30.12 -9.68
C CYS A 269 -44.57 28.61 -9.91
N ASP A 270 -43.84 27.80 -9.15
CA ASP A 270 -43.68 26.37 -9.32
C ASP A 270 -44.90 25.57 -8.81
N ASP A 271 -45.67 26.16 -7.89
CA ASP A 271 -46.90 25.59 -7.34
C ASP A 271 -48.09 26.57 -7.48
N VAL A 272 -48.52 26.79 -8.72
CA VAL A 272 -49.61 27.72 -9.05
C VAL A 272 -50.89 27.00 -9.48
N THR A 273 -52.03 27.45 -8.97
CA THR A 273 -53.34 27.04 -9.46
C THR A 273 -53.80 27.96 -10.61
N ILE A 274 -54.02 27.39 -11.79
CA ILE A 274 -54.45 28.14 -12.99
C ILE A 274 -55.97 28.05 -13.18
N ALA A 275 -56.64 29.20 -13.22
CA ALA A 275 -58.08 29.29 -13.40
C ALA A 275 -58.53 29.05 -14.85
N SER A 276 -57.72 29.50 -15.81
CA SER A 276 -57.99 29.38 -17.24
C SER A 276 -56.73 29.56 -18.08
N GLY A 277 -56.67 28.89 -19.24
CA GLY A 277 -55.45 28.81 -20.06
C GLY A 277 -54.57 27.61 -19.71
N GLU A 278 -53.50 27.44 -20.46
CA GLU A 278 -52.44 26.46 -20.21
C GLU A 278 -51.11 27.23 -20.11
N GLU A 279 -50.17 26.71 -19.32
CA GLU A 279 -48.81 27.25 -19.24
C GLU A 279 -48.12 27.14 -20.61
N ASN A 280 -47.27 28.11 -20.93
CA ASN A 280 -46.50 28.10 -22.17
C ASN A 280 -45.05 27.76 -21.82
N CYS A 281 -44.80 26.52 -21.42
CA CYS A 281 -43.45 26.09 -21.08
C CYS A 281 -42.56 26.04 -22.30
N GLU A 282 -41.65 27.02 -22.39
CA GLU A 282 -40.55 27.00 -23.33
C GLU A 282 -39.44 26.18 -22.68
N TYR A 283 -39.51 24.87 -22.84
CA TYR A 283 -38.32 24.05 -22.75
C TYR A 283 -37.49 24.46 -23.97
N GLY A 284 -36.49 25.33 -23.75
CA GLY A 284 -35.36 25.36 -24.69
C GLY A 284 -34.94 23.91 -24.87
N ASP A 285 -34.56 23.51 -26.08
CA ASP A 285 -34.08 22.15 -26.34
C ASP A 285 -33.06 21.74 -25.26
N VAL A 286 -33.49 21.02 -24.22
CA VAL A 286 -32.61 20.39 -23.25
C VAL A 286 -32.35 19.00 -23.81
N VAL A 287 -31.38 18.98 -24.72
CA VAL A 287 -30.59 17.80 -25.06
C VAL A 287 -29.15 18.24 -24.78
N GLY A 288 -28.43 17.46 -23.96
CA GLY A 288 -27.23 17.87 -23.25
C GLY A 288 -26.16 18.64 -24.03
N GLU A 289 -25.70 19.75 -23.45
CA GLU A 289 -24.45 20.43 -23.79
C GLU A 289 -23.55 20.58 -22.55
N CYS A 290 -23.49 19.57 -21.67
CA CYS A 290 -22.28 19.41 -20.85
C CYS A 290 -21.12 18.87 -21.70
N GLU A 291 -21.40 18.39 -22.92
CA GLU A 291 -20.36 18.15 -23.92
C GLU A 291 -19.83 19.49 -24.47
N LEU A 292 -18.54 19.72 -24.29
CA LEU A 292 -17.84 20.87 -24.82
C LEU A 292 -17.21 20.50 -26.17
N GLU A 293 -17.64 21.19 -27.23
CA GLU A 293 -17.01 21.04 -28.54
C GLU A 293 -15.66 21.77 -28.60
N SER A 294 -14.70 21.16 -29.30
CA SER A 294 -13.43 21.81 -29.69
C SER A 294 -12.53 22.27 -28.53
N VAL A 295 -12.55 21.58 -27.39
CA VAL A 295 -11.59 21.82 -26.29
C VAL A 295 -10.22 21.27 -26.65
N ASP A 296 -9.18 22.11 -26.55
CA ASP A 296 -7.79 21.69 -26.75
C ASP A 296 -7.21 21.16 -25.44
N TRP A 297 -6.85 19.87 -25.43
CA TRP A 297 -6.25 19.19 -24.28
C TRP A 297 -4.72 19.31 -24.23
N THR A 298 -4.11 20.03 -25.18
CA THR A 298 -2.67 20.28 -25.16
C THR A 298 -2.30 21.31 -24.10
N PHE A 299 -1.21 21.05 -23.37
CA PHE A 299 -0.63 21.97 -22.41
C PHE A 299 0.88 22.01 -22.58
N ILE A 300 1.53 23.02 -22.01
CA ILE A 300 2.99 23.12 -21.97
C ILE A 300 3.48 23.03 -20.53
N VAL A 301 4.62 22.36 -20.34
CA VAL A 301 5.26 22.28 -19.02
C VAL A 301 5.98 23.59 -18.73
N THR A 302 5.64 24.22 -17.61
CA THR A 302 6.25 25.49 -17.13
C THR A 302 7.20 25.25 -15.95
N ASP A 303 7.72 26.32 -15.34
CA ASP A 303 8.73 26.26 -14.29
C ASP A 303 8.19 25.99 -12.87
N ALA A 304 6.87 25.90 -12.70
CA ALA A 304 6.21 25.52 -11.46
C ALA A 304 4.88 24.79 -11.74
N ASN A 305 4.45 23.94 -10.80
CA ASN A 305 3.16 23.25 -10.87
C ASN A 305 2.50 23.12 -9.50
N MET A 306 1.20 22.86 -9.46
CA MET A 306 0.48 22.35 -8.30
C MET A 306 0.32 20.84 -8.47
N THR A 307 0.45 20.07 -7.38
CA THR A 307 0.10 18.64 -7.39
C THR A 307 -1.27 18.43 -6.76
N VAL A 308 -2.19 17.85 -7.51
CA VAL A 308 -3.54 17.52 -7.04
C VAL A 308 -3.65 16.01 -6.81
N GLN A 309 -3.98 15.61 -5.60
CA GLN A 309 -4.36 14.24 -5.27
C GLN A 309 -5.82 13.99 -5.69
N VAL A 310 -6.07 12.88 -6.38
CA VAL A 310 -7.42 12.43 -6.75
C VAL A 310 -7.55 10.97 -6.35
N TYR A 311 -8.58 10.62 -5.59
CA TYR A 311 -8.90 9.21 -5.32
C TYR A 311 -9.74 8.61 -6.44
N GLN A 312 -9.57 7.33 -6.71
CA GLN A 312 -10.32 6.64 -7.78
C GLN A 312 -11.85 6.72 -7.58
N THR A 313 -12.34 6.78 -6.35
CA THR A 313 -13.79 6.75 -6.08
C THR A 313 -14.48 8.10 -6.16
N VAL A 314 -13.73 9.20 -6.42
CA VAL A 314 -14.29 10.55 -6.33
C VAL A 314 -14.69 11.14 -7.68
N VAL A 315 -14.48 10.42 -8.78
CA VAL A 315 -14.87 10.88 -10.12
C VAL A 315 -15.90 9.91 -10.66
N THR A 316 -17.04 10.42 -11.09
CA THR A 316 -18.13 9.59 -11.64
C THR A 316 -18.70 10.19 -12.92
N LEU A 317 -19.13 9.31 -13.82
CA LEU A 317 -19.84 9.63 -15.05
C LEU A 317 -21.19 8.93 -14.99
N ASN A 318 -22.27 9.70 -14.90
CA ASN A 318 -23.65 9.19 -14.69
C ASN A 318 -23.76 8.25 -13.49
N GLY A 319 -23.03 8.53 -12.41
CA GLY A 319 -23.01 7.74 -11.17
C GLY A 319 -22.16 6.45 -11.20
N GLU A 320 -21.45 6.17 -12.31
CA GLU A 320 -20.52 5.03 -12.43
C GLU A 320 -19.07 5.53 -12.61
N GLU A 321 -18.08 4.68 -12.40
CA GLU A 321 -16.67 5.04 -12.60
C GLU A 321 -16.39 5.33 -14.10
N PRO A 322 -15.61 6.38 -14.45
CA PRO A 322 -15.23 6.63 -15.82
C PRO A 322 -14.46 5.45 -16.43
N PRO A 323 -14.67 5.13 -17.71
CA PRO A 323 -13.92 4.07 -18.36
C PRO A 323 -12.41 4.29 -18.33
N CYS A 324 -11.64 3.21 -18.20
CA CYS A 324 -10.18 3.28 -18.30
C CYS A 324 -9.78 3.83 -19.68
N GLY A 325 -8.81 4.76 -19.71
CA GLY A 325 -8.41 5.50 -20.91
C GLY A 325 -9.00 6.91 -21.02
N SER A 326 -10.02 7.23 -20.21
CA SER A 326 -10.54 8.60 -20.10
C SER A 326 -9.47 9.58 -19.61
N LEU A 327 -9.58 10.88 -19.87
CA LEU A 327 -8.65 11.89 -19.32
C LEU A 327 -9.37 12.78 -18.30
N LEU A 328 -8.77 12.96 -17.13
CA LEU A 328 -9.19 13.96 -16.16
C LEU A 328 -8.18 15.10 -16.15
N GLY A 329 -8.63 16.32 -16.42
CA GLY A 329 -7.75 17.47 -16.57
C GLY A 329 -8.23 18.72 -15.84
N GLY A 330 -7.27 19.55 -15.43
CA GLY A 330 -7.52 20.87 -14.87
C GLY A 330 -7.26 21.96 -15.91
N PHE A 331 -8.21 22.89 -16.01
CA PHE A 331 -8.24 23.96 -17.00
C PHE A 331 -8.34 25.33 -16.32
N PHE A 332 -7.63 26.30 -16.89
CA PHE A 332 -7.69 27.70 -16.49
C PHE A 332 -8.36 28.53 -17.57
N THR A 333 -8.84 29.71 -17.20
CA THR A 333 -9.40 30.66 -18.17
C THR A 333 -8.33 31.67 -18.56
N THR A 334 -7.94 31.68 -19.83
CA THR A 334 -7.02 32.67 -20.39
C THR A 334 -7.58 34.10 -20.27
N ASN A 335 -6.73 35.11 -20.39
CA ASN A 335 -7.11 36.52 -20.42
C ASN A 335 -8.06 36.87 -21.58
N SER A 336 -8.14 36.03 -22.62
CA SER A 336 -9.12 36.13 -23.71
C SER A 336 -10.49 35.52 -23.38
N GLY A 337 -10.62 34.83 -22.25
CA GLY A 337 -11.85 34.14 -21.83
C GLY A 337 -12.00 32.73 -22.41
N GLU A 338 -10.94 32.16 -23.00
CA GLU A 338 -10.92 30.79 -23.53
C GLU A 338 -10.37 29.82 -22.48
N LEU A 339 -10.96 28.63 -22.38
CA LEU A 339 -10.48 27.53 -21.55
C LEU A 339 -9.19 26.95 -22.15
N ALA A 340 -8.16 26.78 -21.32
CA ALA A 340 -6.89 26.17 -21.70
C ALA A 340 -6.48 25.09 -20.71
N CYS A 341 -6.02 23.95 -21.24
CA CYS A 341 -5.54 22.83 -20.42
C CYS A 341 -4.24 23.22 -19.70
N ALA A 342 -4.17 22.95 -18.39
CA ALA A 342 -2.95 23.13 -17.59
C ALA A 342 -2.27 21.81 -17.21
N GLY A 343 -2.90 20.68 -17.52
CA GLY A 343 -2.42 19.35 -17.16
C GLY A 343 -3.58 18.37 -17.00
N TYR A 344 -3.30 17.11 -17.29
CA TYR A 344 -4.26 16.02 -17.14
C TYR A 344 -3.53 14.73 -16.76
N GLN A 345 -4.32 13.73 -16.39
CA GLN A 345 -3.88 12.35 -16.31
C GLN A 345 -4.90 11.42 -16.94
N THR A 346 -4.40 10.27 -17.42
CA THR A 346 -5.26 9.17 -17.87
C THR A 346 -5.91 8.50 -16.66
N TRP A 347 -7.21 8.26 -16.78
CA TRP A 347 -8.02 7.57 -15.80
C TRP A 347 -7.96 6.07 -16.04
N CYS A 348 -7.68 5.26 -15.03
CA CYS A 348 -7.84 3.80 -15.11
C CYS A 348 -8.13 3.20 -13.75
N SER A 349 -8.82 2.06 -13.72
CA SER A 349 -9.30 1.46 -12.48
C SER A 349 -8.22 0.78 -11.62
N ASP A 350 -6.97 0.77 -12.05
CA ASP A 350 -5.86 0.01 -11.47
C ASP A 350 -4.74 0.90 -10.89
N PHE A 351 -5.05 2.12 -10.47
CA PHE A 351 -4.06 2.98 -9.84
C PHE A 351 -3.40 2.32 -8.62
N ASP A 352 -2.07 2.45 -8.50
CA ASP A 352 -1.33 2.02 -7.32
C ASP A 352 -1.89 2.68 -6.05
N ASN A 353 -2.54 1.88 -5.19
CA ASN A 353 -3.24 2.33 -3.97
C ASN A 353 -4.49 3.21 -4.19
N ASN A 354 -5.18 3.07 -5.35
CA ASN A 354 -6.44 3.75 -5.69
C ASN A 354 -6.34 5.29 -5.70
N GLN A 355 -5.17 5.83 -6.07
CA GLN A 355 -4.90 7.26 -6.04
C GLN A 355 -4.12 7.72 -7.28
N LEU A 356 -4.51 8.88 -7.80
CA LEU A 356 -3.89 9.60 -8.90
C LEU A 356 -3.28 10.93 -8.42
N ALA A 357 -2.21 11.37 -9.07
CA ALA A 357 -1.61 12.68 -8.86
C ALA A 357 -1.55 13.45 -10.20
N ILE A 358 -2.25 14.58 -10.27
CA ILE A 358 -2.32 15.44 -11.45
C ILE A 358 -1.47 16.68 -11.21
N ALA A 359 -0.52 16.94 -12.11
CA ALA A 359 0.29 18.16 -12.07
C ALA A 359 -0.36 19.24 -12.94
N LEU A 360 -0.75 20.37 -12.33
CA LEU A 360 -1.31 21.53 -13.02
C LEU A 360 -0.26 22.62 -13.13
N MET A 361 0.01 23.11 -14.34
CA MET A 361 1.11 24.03 -14.62
C MET A 361 0.77 25.48 -14.22
N ALA A 362 1.75 26.19 -13.64
CA ALA A 362 1.63 27.61 -13.31
C ALA A 362 1.92 28.50 -14.51
N SER A 363 1.35 29.70 -14.54
CA SER A 363 1.71 30.73 -15.53
C SER A 363 3.15 31.21 -15.32
N GLU A 364 3.92 31.33 -16.40
CA GLU A 364 5.20 32.03 -16.34
C GLU A 364 5.00 33.55 -16.26
N THR A 365 5.97 34.28 -15.72
CA THR A 365 5.85 35.74 -15.57
C THR A 365 5.62 36.45 -16.92
N GLY A 366 4.41 36.98 -17.11
CA GLY A 366 4.03 37.73 -18.32
C GLY A 366 3.51 36.86 -19.47
N SER A 367 3.28 35.57 -19.22
CA SER A 367 2.64 34.61 -20.12
C SER A 367 1.28 34.18 -19.55
N ASP A 368 0.41 33.67 -20.42
CA ASP A 368 -0.93 33.18 -20.10
C ASP A 368 -1.02 31.69 -20.45
N ASN A 369 -0.05 30.94 -19.96
CA ASN A 369 0.26 29.56 -20.36
C ASN A 369 0.11 28.55 -19.21
N GLY A 370 -0.59 28.94 -18.15
CA GLY A 370 -0.86 28.14 -16.98
C GLY A 370 -1.61 28.98 -15.94
N PHE A 371 -1.84 28.42 -14.76
CA PHE A 371 -2.59 29.09 -13.70
C PHE A 371 -1.81 30.21 -13.01
N ALA A 372 -2.46 31.33 -12.75
CA ALA A 372 -2.00 32.31 -11.76
C ALA A 372 -2.42 31.90 -10.34
N THR A 373 -1.67 32.32 -9.33
CA THR A 373 -2.02 32.04 -7.92
C THR A 373 -3.40 32.59 -7.57
N GLY A 374 -4.26 31.73 -7.01
CA GLY A 374 -5.62 32.04 -6.57
C GLY A 374 -6.69 31.87 -7.66
N GLU A 375 -6.33 31.38 -8.85
CA GLU A 375 -7.32 31.03 -9.87
C GLU A 375 -8.07 29.74 -9.53
N GLU A 376 -9.36 29.72 -9.88
CA GLU A 376 -10.23 28.55 -9.78
C GLU A 376 -9.83 27.49 -10.81
N ILE A 377 -9.85 26.23 -10.39
CA ILE A 377 -9.53 25.09 -11.25
C ILE A 377 -10.82 24.59 -11.90
N THR A 378 -10.92 24.68 -13.23
CA THR A 378 -12.03 24.05 -13.97
C THR A 378 -11.66 22.62 -14.30
N TRP A 379 -12.39 21.63 -13.79
CA TRP A 379 -12.16 20.23 -14.10
C TRP A 379 -12.94 19.82 -15.34
N LEU A 380 -12.35 19.06 -16.24
CA LEU A 380 -13.03 18.46 -17.39
C LEU A 380 -12.68 16.96 -17.48
N LEU A 381 -13.60 16.16 -17.99
CA LEU A 381 -13.43 14.73 -18.24
C LEU A 381 -13.54 14.46 -19.75
N LYS A 382 -12.58 13.76 -20.34
CA LYS A 382 -12.64 13.31 -21.74
C LYS A 382 -12.86 11.80 -21.80
N VAL A 383 -13.88 11.36 -22.53
CA VAL A 383 -14.14 9.93 -22.82
C VAL A 383 -14.16 9.75 -24.33
N GLY A 384 -13.24 8.95 -24.85
CA GLY A 384 -12.98 8.88 -26.30
C GLY A 384 -12.62 10.26 -26.84
N GLU A 385 -13.43 10.83 -27.73
CA GLU A 385 -13.22 12.19 -28.28
C GLU A 385 -14.16 13.25 -27.68
N GLN A 386 -15.08 12.86 -26.80
CA GLN A 386 -16.04 13.77 -26.20
C GLN A 386 -15.47 14.36 -24.91
N THR A 387 -15.63 15.67 -24.70
CA THR A 387 -15.19 16.37 -23.48
C THR A 387 -16.41 16.82 -22.68
N PHE A 388 -16.43 16.54 -21.39
CA PHE A 388 -17.54 16.83 -20.50
C PHE A 388 -17.14 17.84 -19.41
N SER A 389 -18.03 18.77 -19.12
CA SER A 389 -17.97 19.61 -17.92
C SER A 389 -18.71 18.95 -16.75
N PRO A 390 -18.22 19.11 -15.51
CA PRO A 390 -18.84 18.53 -14.32
C PRO A 390 -20.09 19.31 -13.92
N ASP A 391 -21.02 18.62 -13.27
CA ASP A 391 -22.17 19.24 -12.60
C ASP A 391 -21.79 19.78 -11.22
N ALA A 392 -20.91 19.06 -10.52
CA ALA A 392 -20.44 19.40 -9.19
C ALA A 392 -18.96 19.08 -9.02
N ILE A 393 -18.25 19.95 -8.30
CA ILE A 393 -16.86 19.78 -7.90
C ILE A 393 -16.72 20.12 -6.42
N ILE A 394 -16.04 19.25 -5.67
CA ILE A 394 -15.68 19.50 -4.27
C ILE A 394 -14.17 19.32 -4.12
N MET A 395 -13.50 20.36 -3.64
CA MET A 395 -12.06 20.35 -3.32
C MET A 395 -11.86 20.34 -1.81
N ASN A 396 -10.75 19.78 -1.33
CA ASN A 396 -10.39 19.82 0.09
C ASN A 396 -9.85 21.21 0.50
N GLU A 397 -10.41 21.77 1.57
CA GLU A 397 -10.02 23.08 2.15
C GLU A 397 -9.32 22.95 3.52
N GLU A 398 -9.06 21.74 4.01
CA GLU A 398 -8.32 21.49 5.24
C GLU A 398 -6.83 21.84 5.11
N GLN A 399 -6.17 22.10 6.25
CA GLN A 399 -4.78 22.53 6.22
C GLN A 399 -3.83 21.49 5.58
N ILE A 400 -2.97 22.07 4.73
CA ILE A 400 -2.08 21.57 3.66
C ILE A 400 -2.71 21.50 2.26
N PHE A 401 -4.04 21.45 2.12
CA PHE A 401 -4.72 21.48 0.82
C PHE A 401 -5.29 22.87 0.50
N THR A 402 -5.47 23.17 -0.78
CA THR A 402 -6.15 24.39 -1.26
C THR A 402 -7.15 24.07 -2.36
N SER A 403 -8.28 24.78 -2.38
CA SER A 403 -9.32 24.66 -3.42
C SER A 403 -8.99 25.48 -4.69
N THR A 404 -8.16 26.51 -4.58
CA THR A 404 -7.66 27.32 -5.70
C THR A 404 -6.20 27.03 -6.01
N PHE A 405 -5.73 27.45 -7.18
CA PHE A 405 -4.37 27.19 -7.62
C PHE A 405 -3.31 27.91 -6.78
N VAL A 406 -2.29 27.16 -6.36
CA VAL A 406 -1.10 27.66 -5.67
C VAL A 406 0.13 27.01 -6.30
N ALA A 407 1.05 27.83 -6.83
CA ALA A 407 2.29 27.34 -7.41
C ALA A 407 3.12 26.56 -6.37
N ASN A 408 3.54 25.34 -6.71
CA ASN A 408 4.19 24.36 -5.84
C ASN A 408 3.34 23.94 -4.63
N GLY A 409 2.03 24.15 -4.70
CA GLY A 409 1.05 23.76 -3.69
C GLY A 409 0.58 22.32 -3.85
N PHE A 410 -0.17 21.87 -2.85
CA PHE A 410 -0.90 20.61 -2.86
C PHE A 410 -2.41 20.88 -2.78
N ALA A 411 -3.17 20.14 -3.56
CA ALA A 411 -4.63 20.14 -3.51
C ALA A 411 -5.15 18.70 -3.50
N GLN A 412 -6.43 18.53 -3.16
CA GLN A 412 -7.09 17.24 -3.21
C GLN A 412 -8.51 17.41 -3.74
N LEU A 413 -8.86 16.62 -4.76
CA LEU A 413 -10.22 16.52 -5.28
C LEU A 413 -10.99 15.51 -4.42
N LEU A 414 -12.12 15.94 -3.87
CA LEU A 414 -12.99 15.14 -3.01
C LEU A 414 -14.22 14.60 -3.73
N ASP A 415 -14.68 15.29 -4.77
CA ASP A 415 -15.81 14.87 -5.59
C ASP A 415 -15.80 15.58 -6.96
N ALA A 416 -16.15 14.84 -8.01
CA ALA A 416 -16.37 15.33 -9.37
C ALA A 416 -17.41 14.47 -10.08
N ASP A 417 -18.61 15.01 -10.25
CA ASP A 417 -19.73 14.31 -10.89
C ASP A 417 -20.01 14.89 -12.28
N TYR A 418 -20.18 14.00 -13.26
CA TYR A 418 -20.45 14.31 -14.66
C TYR A 418 -21.72 13.57 -15.10
N ASN A 419 -22.88 14.24 -15.19
CA ASN A 419 -24.12 13.61 -15.67
C ASN A 419 -24.43 14.07 -17.10
N CYS A 420 -24.00 13.26 -18.07
CA CYS A 420 -24.02 13.58 -19.50
C CYS A 420 -24.43 12.38 -20.35
N ASP A 421 -25.28 12.59 -21.36
CA ASP A 421 -25.57 11.57 -22.37
C ASP A 421 -24.33 11.32 -23.26
N VAL A 422 -23.67 10.18 -23.07
CA VAL A 422 -22.55 9.76 -23.93
C VAL A 422 -23.11 9.25 -25.26
N THR A 423 -22.68 9.83 -26.39
CA THR A 423 -23.27 9.52 -27.70
C THR A 423 -22.66 8.26 -28.34
N GLY A 424 -22.86 7.11 -27.72
CA GLY A 424 -22.36 5.83 -28.23
C GLY A 424 -22.33 4.77 -27.13
N ILE A 425 -21.88 3.57 -27.47
CA ILE A 425 -21.55 2.53 -26.48
C ILE A 425 -20.04 2.64 -26.25
N PRO A 426 -19.57 3.14 -25.09
CA PRO A 426 -18.14 3.16 -24.77
C PRO A 426 -17.62 1.74 -24.60
N GLY A 427 -16.41 1.48 -25.07
CA GLY A 427 -15.70 0.23 -24.88
C GLY A 427 -14.53 0.10 -25.83
N CYS A 428 -13.70 -0.93 -25.66
CA CYS A 428 -12.57 -1.12 -26.54
C CYS A 428 -13.00 -1.44 -27.98
N THR A 429 -12.63 -0.57 -28.93
CA THR A 429 -12.93 -0.79 -30.36
C THR A 429 -11.83 -1.53 -31.13
N ASN A 430 -10.68 -1.76 -30.50
CA ASN A 430 -9.53 -2.44 -31.11
C ASN A 430 -9.74 -3.97 -31.12
N GLN A 431 -9.93 -4.54 -32.31
CA GLN A 431 -10.13 -5.98 -32.51
C GLN A 431 -8.97 -6.87 -32.05
N ASN A 432 -7.77 -6.30 -31.86
CA ASN A 432 -6.60 -7.04 -31.39
C ASN A 432 -6.44 -7.00 -29.86
N ALA A 433 -7.26 -6.23 -29.14
CA ALA A 433 -7.22 -6.16 -27.69
C ALA A 433 -7.95 -7.35 -27.04
N SER A 434 -7.47 -7.76 -25.87
CA SER A 434 -8.05 -8.85 -25.06
C SER A 434 -9.50 -8.56 -24.65
N ASN A 435 -9.86 -7.30 -24.47
CA ASN A 435 -11.18 -6.83 -24.05
C ASN A 435 -11.97 -6.13 -25.16
N TYR A 436 -11.68 -6.44 -26.43
CA TYR A 436 -12.46 -5.93 -27.58
C TYR A 436 -13.98 -6.12 -27.37
N ASP A 437 -14.74 -5.04 -27.48
CA ASP A 437 -16.19 -5.04 -27.44
C ASP A 437 -16.75 -4.76 -28.85
N ALA A 438 -17.53 -5.72 -29.37
CA ALA A 438 -18.12 -5.61 -30.70
C ALA A 438 -19.31 -4.65 -30.77
N ASP A 439 -19.93 -4.34 -29.62
CA ASP A 439 -21.03 -3.38 -29.51
C ASP A 439 -20.51 -1.95 -29.25
N ALA A 440 -19.24 -1.79 -28.84
CA ALA A 440 -18.62 -0.49 -28.64
C ALA A 440 -18.57 0.32 -29.95
N THR A 441 -19.06 1.56 -29.88
CA THR A 441 -19.03 2.52 -30.99
C THR A 441 -18.10 3.69 -30.74
N ILE A 442 -17.60 3.84 -29.51
CA ILE A 442 -16.62 4.83 -29.09
C ILE A 442 -15.51 4.10 -28.37
N ASP A 443 -14.27 4.28 -28.83
CA ASP A 443 -13.10 3.80 -28.08
C ASP A 443 -12.97 4.64 -26.83
N ASP A 444 -13.12 4.00 -25.68
CA ASP A 444 -13.01 4.65 -24.38
C ASP A 444 -11.57 4.61 -23.84
N GLY A 445 -10.64 4.01 -24.59
CA GLY A 445 -9.25 3.82 -24.23
C GLY A 445 -9.02 2.64 -23.29
N SER A 446 -10.04 1.81 -23.05
CA SER A 446 -9.93 0.65 -22.16
C SER A 446 -9.18 -0.52 -22.80
N CYS A 447 -8.77 -0.42 -24.06
CA CYS A 447 -8.19 -1.51 -24.83
C CYS A 447 -6.92 -2.11 -24.20
N LEU A 448 -7.03 -3.34 -23.70
CA LEU A 448 -5.94 -4.16 -23.21
C LEU A 448 -5.23 -4.81 -24.39
N VAL A 449 -4.24 -4.13 -24.95
CA VAL A 449 -3.44 -4.63 -26.07
C VAL A 449 -2.36 -5.57 -25.52
N PRO A 450 -2.36 -6.87 -25.90
CA PRO A 450 -1.31 -7.80 -25.50
C PRO A 450 0.01 -7.52 -26.26
N GLY A 451 1.14 -7.62 -25.56
CA GLY A 451 2.48 -7.50 -26.14
C GLY A 451 3.57 -7.44 -25.07
N CYS A 452 4.84 -7.30 -25.47
CA CYS A 452 5.93 -7.19 -24.49
C CYS A 452 5.95 -5.81 -23.82
N ILE A 453 5.77 -5.76 -22.49
CA ILE A 453 5.75 -4.53 -21.67
C ILE A 453 7.11 -4.19 -21.05
N ASP A 454 8.13 -5.04 -21.21
CA ASP A 454 9.47 -4.82 -20.64
C ASP A 454 10.30 -3.92 -21.57
N GLU A 455 10.57 -2.68 -21.13
CA GLU A 455 11.38 -1.69 -21.88
C GLU A 455 12.80 -2.17 -22.24
N THR A 456 13.30 -3.21 -21.55
CA THR A 456 14.62 -3.78 -21.83
C THR A 456 14.59 -4.88 -22.90
N ALA A 457 13.40 -5.32 -23.31
CA ALA A 457 13.22 -6.30 -24.36
C ALA A 457 13.33 -5.66 -25.76
N CYS A 458 13.87 -6.44 -26.68
CA CYS A 458 14.06 -6.09 -28.08
C CYS A 458 12.76 -5.81 -28.85
N ASN A 459 11.66 -6.45 -28.45
CA ASN A 459 10.34 -6.30 -29.03
C ASN A 459 9.36 -5.60 -28.07
N TYR A 460 9.88 -4.76 -27.18
CA TYR A 460 9.07 -3.85 -26.36
C TYR A 460 8.05 -3.12 -27.23
N ASN A 461 6.78 -3.17 -26.82
CA ASN A 461 5.68 -2.49 -27.47
C ASN A 461 5.13 -1.42 -26.52
N GLU A 462 5.33 -0.14 -26.85
CA GLU A 462 4.84 0.99 -26.05
C GLU A 462 3.31 1.07 -25.97
N GLU A 463 2.59 0.40 -26.87
CA GLU A 463 1.13 0.32 -26.86
C GLU A 463 0.59 -0.88 -26.06
N ALA A 464 1.47 -1.79 -25.59
CA ALA A 464 1.04 -2.97 -24.84
C ALA A 464 0.76 -2.64 -23.36
N LEU A 465 -0.39 -3.11 -22.87
CA LEU A 465 -0.82 -2.94 -21.47
C LEU A 465 -0.84 -4.28 -20.71
N GLU A 466 -0.72 -5.40 -21.42
CA GLU A 466 -0.65 -6.75 -20.84
C GLU A 466 0.52 -7.54 -21.43
N ASP A 467 1.38 -8.11 -20.57
CA ASP A 467 2.45 -9.02 -21.00
C ASP A 467 1.88 -10.33 -21.55
N ASP A 468 2.11 -10.60 -22.83
CA ASP A 468 1.71 -11.84 -23.49
C ASP A 468 2.80 -12.93 -23.48
N GLY A 469 3.93 -12.66 -22.81
CA GLY A 469 5.08 -13.55 -22.73
C GLY A 469 5.91 -13.58 -24.02
N SER A 470 5.70 -12.62 -24.93
CA SER A 470 6.46 -12.53 -26.19
C SER A 470 7.82 -11.84 -26.05
N CYS A 471 8.21 -11.32 -24.87
CA CYS A 471 9.46 -10.58 -24.71
C CYS A 471 10.70 -11.35 -25.16
N ILE A 472 11.47 -10.73 -26.06
CA ILE A 472 12.73 -11.21 -26.63
C ILE A 472 13.85 -10.33 -26.07
N TYR A 473 14.87 -10.94 -25.49
CA TYR A 473 16.02 -10.20 -24.94
C TYR A 473 17.25 -10.36 -25.80
N GLU A 474 18.19 -9.43 -25.64
CA GLU A 474 19.47 -9.50 -26.33
C GLU A 474 20.24 -10.77 -25.93
N GLN A 475 20.87 -11.42 -26.90
CA GLN A 475 21.76 -12.55 -26.66
C GLN A 475 23.09 -12.37 -27.38
N THR A 476 24.11 -13.10 -26.92
CA THR A 476 25.44 -13.09 -27.51
C THR A 476 25.48 -14.02 -28.72
N TRP A 477 25.90 -13.48 -29.84
CA TRP A 477 26.13 -14.17 -31.10
C TRP A 477 27.62 -14.25 -31.40
N TYR A 478 28.09 -15.39 -31.86
CA TYR A 478 29.50 -15.70 -32.11
C TYR A 478 29.72 -15.91 -33.61
N GLN A 479 30.78 -15.35 -34.18
CA GLN A 479 31.00 -15.41 -35.63
C GLN A 479 31.28 -16.85 -36.08
N ASP A 480 30.52 -17.31 -37.07
CA ASP A 480 30.68 -18.59 -37.77
C ASP A 480 31.28 -18.29 -39.16
N SER A 481 32.60 -18.41 -39.26
CA SER A 481 33.38 -17.94 -40.41
C SER A 481 33.45 -18.96 -41.55
N ASP A 482 33.38 -20.24 -41.21
CA ASP A 482 33.55 -21.38 -42.12
C ASP A 482 32.25 -22.18 -42.33
N GLY A 483 31.19 -21.89 -41.56
CA GLY A 483 29.84 -22.36 -41.77
C GLY A 483 29.55 -23.75 -41.19
N ASP A 484 30.31 -24.18 -40.18
CA ASP A 484 30.13 -25.49 -39.53
C ASP A 484 29.07 -25.47 -38.41
N GLY A 485 28.58 -24.28 -38.02
CA GLY A 485 27.57 -24.07 -36.99
C GLY A 485 28.13 -23.86 -35.58
N LEU A 486 29.45 -23.78 -35.41
CA LEU A 486 30.12 -23.43 -34.17
C LEU A 486 30.65 -21.99 -34.23
N GLY A 487 30.50 -21.27 -33.12
CA GLY A 487 30.83 -19.85 -33.08
C GLY A 487 32.15 -19.56 -32.38
N ASN A 488 32.96 -18.67 -32.95
CA ASN A 488 34.25 -18.28 -32.38
C ASN A 488 34.09 -17.49 -31.05
N PRO A 489 34.52 -18.02 -29.89
CA PRO A 489 34.39 -17.34 -28.61
C PRO A 489 35.11 -15.98 -28.53
N ALA A 490 36.16 -15.78 -29.33
CA ALA A 490 36.94 -14.56 -29.37
C ALA A 490 36.30 -13.44 -30.22
N ILE A 491 35.34 -13.76 -31.08
CA ILE A 491 34.63 -12.78 -31.92
C ILE A 491 33.13 -12.95 -31.73
N ASN A 492 32.58 -12.10 -30.86
CA ASN A 492 31.16 -12.08 -30.55
C ASN A 492 30.59 -10.67 -30.58
N THR A 493 29.27 -10.60 -30.71
CA THR A 493 28.49 -9.38 -30.63
C THR A 493 27.13 -9.69 -30.02
N THR A 494 26.51 -8.71 -29.40
CA THR A 494 25.17 -8.85 -28.81
C THR A 494 24.13 -8.35 -29.81
N SER A 495 23.04 -9.10 -29.99
CA SER A 495 21.91 -8.69 -30.83
C SER A 495 20.64 -9.44 -30.48
N CYS A 496 19.51 -8.81 -30.79
CA CYS A 496 18.17 -9.35 -30.67
C CYS A 496 17.83 -10.36 -31.76
N ASP A 497 18.34 -10.11 -32.97
CA ASP A 497 18.07 -10.91 -34.15
C ASP A 497 19.28 -11.80 -34.47
N GLU A 498 19.01 -12.91 -35.14
CA GLU A 498 20.06 -13.72 -35.75
C GLU A 498 20.87 -12.89 -36.75
N ILE A 499 22.18 -12.79 -36.51
CA ILE A 499 23.10 -12.11 -37.41
C ILE A 499 23.59 -13.12 -38.45
N PRO A 500 23.39 -12.87 -39.75
CA PRO A 500 23.92 -13.75 -40.79
C PRO A 500 25.44 -13.95 -40.65
N GLY A 501 25.87 -15.21 -40.56
CA GLY A 501 27.27 -15.58 -40.32
C GLY A 501 27.69 -15.59 -38.84
N PHE A 502 26.72 -15.63 -37.92
CA PHE A 502 26.94 -15.85 -36.49
C PHE A 502 25.98 -16.92 -35.96
N VAL A 503 26.37 -17.60 -34.89
CA VAL A 503 25.59 -18.63 -34.18
C VAL A 503 25.51 -18.33 -32.68
N ALA A 504 24.57 -18.96 -31.97
CA ALA A 504 24.30 -18.69 -30.55
C ALA A 504 25.25 -19.42 -29.58
N ASN A 505 26.08 -20.35 -30.07
CA ASN A 505 27.08 -21.05 -29.26
C ASN A 505 28.48 -20.45 -29.49
N GLY A 506 29.30 -20.41 -28.45
CA GLY A 506 30.66 -19.85 -28.50
C GLY A 506 31.73 -20.94 -28.42
N ASP A 507 31.46 -22.07 -29.06
CA ASP A 507 32.16 -23.32 -28.77
C ASP A 507 33.23 -23.67 -29.81
N ASP A 508 33.63 -22.76 -30.70
CA ASP A 508 34.56 -23.05 -31.80
C ASP A 508 36.05 -22.74 -31.48
N PRO A 509 36.90 -23.75 -31.27
CA PRO A 509 38.34 -23.60 -31.09
C PRO A 509 39.08 -23.43 -32.43
N CYS A 510 38.40 -23.63 -33.57
CA CYS A 510 38.96 -23.66 -34.92
C CYS A 510 38.23 -22.74 -35.92
N PRO A 511 38.27 -21.41 -35.74
CA PRO A 511 37.41 -20.44 -36.44
C PRO A 511 37.59 -20.22 -37.94
N ASN A 512 38.38 -21.05 -38.61
CA ASN A 512 38.64 -20.94 -40.05
C ASN A 512 38.73 -22.31 -40.72
N ASN A 513 38.29 -23.38 -40.07
CA ASN A 513 38.32 -24.73 -40.60
C ASN A 513 37.01 -25.50 -40.35
N SER A 514 36.19 -25.63 -41.41
CA SER A 514 34.95 -26.41 -41.41
C SER A 514 35.14 -27.93 -41.29
N ASP A 515 36.37 -28.44 -41.43
CA ASP A 515 36.67 -29.89 -41.41
C ASP A 515 37.13 -30.36 -40.01
N ASN A 516 36.65 -29.75 -38.92
CA ASN A 516 36.86 -30.20 -37.53
C ASN A 516 35.57 -30.80 -36.92
N PRO A 517 35.14 -32.00 -37.35
CA PRO A 517 33.80 -32.52 -37.05
C PRO A 517 33.54 -32.82 -35.57
N ASN A 518 34.58 -32.89 -34.73
CA ASN A 518 34.46 -33.19 -33.31
C ASN A 518 34.75 -32.02 -32.37
N ASN A 519 35.00 -30.81 -32.89
CA ASN A 519 35.28 -29.65 -32.05
C ASN A 519 36.49 -29.91 -31.10
N ILE A 520 37.57 -30.49 -31.63
CA ILE A 520 38.75 -30.84 -30.83
C ILE A 520 40.03 -30.21 -31.36
N THR A 521 41.02 -30.10 -30.47
CA THR A 521 42.39 -29.64 -30.77
C THR A 521 43.44 -30.71 -30.46
N VAL A 522 42.98 -31.92 -30.13
CA VAL A 522 43.79 -33.09 -29.77
C VAL A 522 43.65 -34.11 -30.88
N TRP A 523 44.77 -34.62 -31.37
CA TRP A 523 44.79 -35.61 -32.44
C TRP A 523 45.44 -36.90 -31.94
N TYR A 524 44.93 -38.01 -32.41
CA TYR A 524 45.35 -39.36 -32.03
C TYR A 524 46.06 -40.02 -33.22
N LEU A 525 47.10 -40.80 -32.94
CA LEU A 525 47.86 -41.47 -34.00
C LEU A 525 47.06 -42.63 -34.59
N ASP A 526 46.86 -42.59 -35.90
CA ASP A 526 46.26 -43.64 -36.74
C ASP A 526 47.42 -44.40 -37.40
N GLU A 527 47.81 -45.53 -36.80
CA GLU A 527 49.01 -46.27 -37.16
C GLU A 527 48.82 -47.18 -38.38
N ASP A 528 47.59 -47.57 -38.71
CA ASP A 528 47.27 -48.50 -39.81
C ASP A 528 46.43 -47.89 -40.94
N GLY A 529 45.86 -46.70 -40.74
CA GLY A 529 45.22 -45.87 -41.75
C GLY A 529 43.72 -46.11 -41.92
N ASP A 530 43.03 -46.64 -40.91
CA ASP A 530 41.60 -46.97 -40.95
C ASP A 530 40.65 -45.84 -40.55
N GLY A 531 41.19 -44.76 -39.96
CA GLY A 531 40.43 -43.61 -39.49
C GLY A 531 40.11 -43.60 -38.00
N LEU A 532 40.58 -44.57 -37.21
CA LEU A 532 40.48 -44.60 -35.76
C LEU A 532 41.84 -44.31 -35.11
N GLY A 533 41.84 -43.65 -33.94
CA GLY A 533 43.06 -43.21 -33.28
C GLY A 533 43.37 -43.97 -32.01
N SER A 534 44.65 -44.32 -31.82
CA SER A 534 45.17 -44.98 -30.62
C SER A 534 45.20 -44.06 -29.39
N ASP A 535 45.37 -44.64 -28.19
CA ASP A 535 45.62 -43.98 -26.89
C ASP A 535 46.79 -42.97 -26.88
N THR A 536 47.58 -42.93 -27.96
CA THR A 536 48.70 -42.00 -28.12
C THR A 536 48.21 -40.68 -28.71
N TYR A 537 48.02 -39.69 -27.85
CA TYR A 537 47.66 -38.33 -28.26
C TYR A 537 48.88 -37.46 -28.57
N ILE A 538 48.73 -36.57 -29.54
CA ILE A 538 49.67 -35.47 -29.83
C ILE A 538 48.94 -34.15 -29.58
N PHE A 539 49.45 -33.34 -28.64
CA PHE A 539 49.03 -31.94 -28.54
C PHE A 539 49.65 -31.18 -29.71
N GLY A 540 48.82 -30.52 -30.53
CA GLY A 540 49.31 -29.61 -31.55
C GLY A 540 50.13 -28.50 -30.88
N ASP A 541 51.45 -28.48 -31.09
CA ASP A 541 52.32 -27.43 -30.59
C ASP A 541 52.24 -26.21 -31.51
N ASP A 542 51.56 -25.18 -31.01
CA ASP A 542 51.64 -23.69 -31.17
C ASP A 542 52.35 -23.00 -32.35
N GLU A 543 52.98 -23.66 -33.33
CA GLU A 543 53.71 -22.97 -34.42
C GLU A 543 53.36 -23.39 -35.86
N SER A 544 52.33 -24.21 -36.09
CA SER A 544 51.62 -24.21 -37.39
C SER A 544 50.18 -24.69 -37.27
N GLU A 545 49.22 -23.78 -37.42
CA GLU A 545 47.77 -24.04 -37.55
C GLU A 545 47.08 -24.73 -36.36
N ASN A 546 47.10 -24.08 -35.18
CA ASN A 546 46.11 -24.17 -34.08
C ASN A 546 45.58 -25.56 -33.62
N GLY A 547 46.21 -26.69 -33.99
CA GLY A 547 45.64 -28.01 -33.72
C GLY A 547 44.31 -28.23 -34.43
N CYS A 548 44.01 -27.49 -35.50
CA CYS A 548 42.73 -27.55 -36.22
C CYS A 548 42.78 -28.39 -37.49
N VAL A 549 43.97 -28.71 -37.99
CA VAL A 549 44.18 -29.57 -39.14
C VAL A 549 45.00 -30.76 -38.67
N PRO A 550 44.57 -32.01 -38.92
CA PRO A 550 45.38 -33.17 -38.57
C PRO A 550 46.67 -33.19 -39.41
N PRO A 551 47.85 -33.26 -38.78
CA PRO A 551 49.03 -33.80 -39.44
C PRO A 551 48.70 -35.16 -40.09
N GLY A 552 49.22 -35.43 -41.28
CA GLY A 552 48.92 -36.69 -41.98
C GLY A 552 49.30 -37.92 -41.14
N GLY A 553 48.35 -38.85 -40.99
CA GLY A 553 48.46 -40.04 -40.13
C GLY A 553 47.88 -39.88 -38.72
N LEU A 554 47.12 -38.81 -38.44
CA LEU A 554 46.40 -38.61 -37.18
C LEU A 554 44.89 -38.41 -37.44
N VAL A 555 44.06 -38.79 -36.46
CA VAL A 555 42.59 -38.67 -36.49
C VAL A 555 42.04 -38.04 -35.20
N ASP A 556 40.75 -37.71 -35.20
CA ASP A 556 40.07 -36.90 -34.18
C ASP A 556 39.29 -37.71 -33.12
N ASN A 557 39.64 -38.97 -32.94
CA ASN A 557 39.00 -39.86 -31.98
C ASN A 557 40.06 -40.77 -31.34
N ASN A 558 39.75 -41.28 -30.14
CA ASN A 558 40.57 -42.26 -29.44
C ASN A 558 39.87 -43.62 -29.46
N ASP A 559 39.30 -43.96 -30.62
CA ASP A 559 38.34 -45.04 -30.73
C ASP A 559 38.95 -46.29 -31.36
N ASP A 560 40.26 -46.32 -31.60
CA ASP A 560 40.96 -47.44 -32.22
C ASP A 560 41.14 -48.60 -31.21
N PRO A 561 40.38 -49.69 -31.37
CA PRO A 561 40.56 -50.87 -30.55
C PRO A 561 41.76 -51.72 -31.01
N CYS A 562 42.25 -51.51 -32.24
CA CYS A 562 43.17 -52.38 -32.96
C CYS A 562 44.29 -51.61 -33.68
N ILE A 563 45.20 -50.95 -32.93
CA ILE A 563 46.19 -49.99 -33.46
C ILE A 563 47.16 -50.45 -34.58
N TYR A 564 47.08 -51.69 -35.05
CA TYR A 564 47.90 -52.23 -36.14
C TYR A 564 47.09 -52.98 -37.22
N ASP A 565 45.76 -53.04 -37.11
CA ASP A 565 44.88 -53.75 -38.04
C ASP A 565 43.72 -52.88 -38.56
N PRO A 566 43.78 -52.44 -39.82
CA PRO A 566 42.84 -51.45 -40.35
C PRO A 566 41.42 -51.99 -40.64
N ASP A 567 41.17 -53.29 -40.44
CA ASP A 567 39.85 -53.89 -40.63
C ASP A 567 39.04 -53.95 -39.30
N ASN A 568 39.62 -53.55 -38.16
CA ASN A 568 39.00 -53.58 -36.82
C ASN A 568 38.23 -54.85 -36.51
N LEU A 569 38.78 -56.00 -36.90
CA LEU A 569 38.09 -57.27 -36.73
C LEU A 569 38.16 -57.67 -35.25
N ASP A 570 36.99 -57.76 -34.65
CA ASP A 570 36.73 -58.38 -33.34
C ASP A 570 35.83 -59.59 -33.63
N GLU A 571 36.40 -60.62 -34.26
CA GLU A 571 35.63 -61.74 -34.84
C GLU A 571 34.93 -62.60 -33.77
N ASP A 572 35.40 -62.56 -32.51
CA ASP A 572 34.83 -63.29 -31.39
C ASP A 572 34.14 -62.42 -30.33
N GLY A 573 34.26 -61.08 -30.42
CA GLY A 573 33.45 -60.10 -29.70
C GLY A 573 33.89 -59.86 -28.26
N ASP A 574 35.16 -60.12 -27.93
CA ASP A 574 35.69 -59.99 -26.57
C ASP A 574 36.25 -58.59 -26.26
N GLY A 575 36.33 -57.73 -27.29
CA GLY A 575 36.76 -56.34 -27.18
C GLY A 575 38.28 -56.16 -27.12
N ILE A 576 39.06 -57.19 -27.48
CA ILE A 576 40.51 -57.14 -27.66
C ILE A 576 40.82 -57.61 -29.08
N CYS A 577 41.46 -56.76 -29.88
CA CYS A 577 41.94 -57.15 -31.19
C CYS A 577 43.24 -57.92 -31.05
N ASP A 578 43.14 -59.18 -30.67
CA ASP A 578 44.26 -60.10 -30.50
C ASP A 578 44.19 -61.31 -31.45
N ASP A 579 44.84 -62.40 -31.05
CA ASP A 579 45.45 -63.42 -31.90
C ASP A 579 44.46 -64.38 -32.57
N ILE A 580 43.15 -64.08 -32.57
CA ILE A 580 42.14 -64.75 -33.41
C ILE A 580 42.14 -64.17 -34.84
N ASP A 581 42.79 -63.03 -35.09
CA ASP A 581 42.89 -62.39 -36.40
C ASP A 581 44.29 -62.55 -37.06
N ASN A 582 44.51 -63.70 -37.72
CA ASN A 582 45.61 -64.10 -38.62
C ASN A 582 47.10 -63.87 -38.20
N CYS A 583 47.61 -64.83 -37.41
CA CYS A 583 49.02 -65.14 -37.07
C CYS A 583 50.12 -64.85 -38.14
N VAL A 584 51.10 -63.99 -37.78
CA VAL A 584 52.40 -63.82 -38.48
C VAL A 584 53.47 -64.75 -37.86
N GLY A 585 53.30 -66.07 -38.01
CA GLY A 585 54.18 -67.10 -37.45
C GLY A 585 53.93 -68.52 -38.00
N ILE A 586 54.71 -69.52 -37.57
CA ILE A 586 54.42 -70.94 -37.88
C ILE A 586 53.56 -71.52 -36.74
N LEU A 587 52.36 -71.98 -37.09
CA LEU A 587 51.42 -72.68 -36.20
C LEU A 587 52.00 -73.99 -35.64
N ASP A 588 51.64 -74.32 -34.40
CA ASP A 588 51.84 -75.65 -33.84
C ASP A 588 50.75 -76.64 -34.31
N ALA A 589 50.77 -77.88 -33.77
CA ALA A 589 49.92 -78.96 -34.26
C ALA A 589 48.46 -78.93 -33.76
N ILE A 590 48.09 -78.00 -32.87
CA ILE A 590 46.71 -77.79 -32.41
C ILE A 590 46.16 -76.39 -32.75
N GLY A 591 46.99 -75.49 -33.28
CA GLY A 591 46.51 -74.31 -34.01
C GLY A 591 46.72 -72.96 -33.30
N GLU A 592 47.58 -72.88 -32.30
CA GLU A 592 47.89 -71.62 -31.61
C GLU A 592 49.21 -70.99 -32.10
N CYS A 593 49.28 -69.64 -32.05
CA CYS A 593 50.41 -68.84 -32.55
C CYS A 593 51.39 -68.53 -31.39
N ASN A 594 52.66 -68.95 -31.49
CA ASN A 594 53.76 -68.65 -30.54
C ASN A 594 53.56 -69.02 -29.04
N GLY A 595 52.76 -70.04 -28.72
CA GLY A 595 52.54 -70.48 -27.33
C GLY A 595 53.80 -70.93 -26.57
N SER A 596 53.90 -70.57 -25.28
CA SER A 596 54.91 -71.08 -24.34
C SER A 596 54.32 -72.22 -23.51
N CYS A 597 54.92 -73.41 -23.58
CA CYS A 597 54.55 -74.56 -22.77
C CYS A 597 54.97 -74.35 -21.30
N THR A 598 54.02 -74.12 -20.39
CA THR A 598 54.32 -74.08 -18.95
C THR A 598 53.78 -75.25 -18.14
N ASP A 599 52.97 -76.16 -18.73
CA ASP A 599 52.37 -77.29 -18.00
C ASP A 599 52.55 -78.67 -18.67
N ASP A 600 53.74 -79.00 -19.18
CA ASP A 600 54.14 -80.40 -19.50
C ASP A 600 54.53 -81.13 -18.20
N ILE A 601 53.53 -81.67 -17.50
CA ILE A 601 53.68 -82.14 -16.11
C ILE A 601 54.21 -83.59 -16.01
N ASP A 602 54.15 -84.41 -17.06
CA ASP A 602 54.72 -85.78 -17.05
C ASP A 602 56.06 -85.92 -17.80
N GLY A 603 56.44 -84.90 -18.59
CA GLY A 603 57.79 -84.70 -19.10
C GLY A 603 58.14 -85.56 -20.31
N ASP A 604 57.15 -86.02 -21.07
CA ASP A 604 57.37 -86.76 -22.31
C ASP A 604 57.45 -85.87 -23.57
N LEU A 605 57.23 -84.56 -23.41
CA LEU A 605 57.31 -83.51 -24.42
C LEU A 605 56.21 -83.56 -25.50
N ILE A 606 55.05 -84.14 -25.18
CA ILE A 606 53.84 -84.09 -26.00
C ILE A 606 52.67 -83.62 -25.11
N CYS A 607 52.02 -82.51 -25.47
CA CYS A 607 50.85 -82.02 -24.75
C CYS A 607 49.57 -82.64 -25.35
N ASP A 608 48.93 -83.59 -24.65
CA ASP A 608 47.65 -84.18 -25.01
C ASP A 608 46.66 -84.32 -23.82
N ASP A 609 45.43 -84.77 -24.11
CA ASP A 609 44.28 -84.74 -23.18
C ASP A 609 44.15 -85.99 -22.29
N VAL A 610 45.23 -86.75 -22.04
CA VAL A 610 45.17 -88.03 -21.32
C VAL A 610 45.80 -87.93 -19.92
N ASP A 611 45.02 -87.57 -18.90
CA ASP A 611 44.72 -88.43 -17.72
C ASP A 611 44.06 -87.69 -16.51
N ASP A 612 43.28 -88.47 -15.76
CA ASP A 612 42.41 -88.10 -14.62
C ASP A 612 43.13 -87.52 -13.37
N CYS A 613 42.41 -86.65 -12.64
CA CYS A 613 42.66 -86.11 -11.28
C CYS A 613 43.96 -86.57 -10.55
N ILE A 614 44.92 -85.65 -10.37
CA ILE A 614 46.07 -85.85 -9.46
C ILE A 614 45.67 -85.49 -8.02
N GLY A 615 45.00 -86.42 -7.36
CA GLY A 615 44.49 -86.29 -5.99
C GLY A 615 43.61 -87.47 -5.59
N VAL A 616 43.09 -87.46 -4.38
CA VAL A 616 41.93 -88.30 -4.04
C VAL A 616 40.73 -87.36 -4.00
N TYR A 617 39.69 -87.69 -4.76
CA TYR A 617 38.42 -86.99 -4.59
C TYR A 617 37.91 -87.19 -3.15
N ASP A 618 37.63 -86.10 -2.46
CA ASP A 618 36.90 -86.16 -1.19
C ASP A 618 35.44 -86.59 -1.44
N GLU A 619 34.70 -86.92 -0.38
CA GLU A 619 33.30 -87.37 -0.53
C GLU A 619 32.33 -86.25 -0.96
N CYS A 620 32.84 -85.03 -1.18
CA CYS A 620 32.13 -83.88 -1.75
C CYS A 620 32.48 -83.61 -3.23
N GLY A 621 33.44 -84.33 -3.81
CA GLY A 621 33.81 -84.23 -5.22
C GLY A 621 34.89 -83.22 -5.56
N THR A 622 35.67 -82.76 -4.58
CA THR A 622 36.86 -81.91 -4.83
C THR A 622 38.11 -82.78 -4.96
N CYS A 623 38.92 -82.56 -6.00
CA CYS A 623 40.15 -83.32 -6.26
C CYS A 623 41.38 -82.55 -5.75
N ASP A 624 41.91 -82.94 -4.59
CA ASP A 624 43.23 -82.51 -4.11
C ASP A 624 43.90 -83.59 -3.22
N ASN A 625 44.97 -83.24 -2.49
CA ASN A 625 45.68 -84.15 -1.58
C ASN A 625 45.83 -83.58 -0.16
N ASP A 626 45.00 -82.61 0.23
CA ASP A 626 45.04 -81.97 1.55
C ASP A 626 43.92 -82.51 2.46
N PRO A 627 44.18 -83.56 3.26
CA PRO A 627 43.15 -84.16 4.12
C PRO A 627 42.66 -83.21 5.24
N THR A 628 43.20 -81.99 5.34
CA THR A 628 42.76 -81.00 6.32
C THR A 628 41.61 -80.12 5.82
N ASN A 629 41.37 -80.08 4.51
CA ASN A 629 40.25 -79.36 3.92
C ASN A 629 39.12 -80.31 3.47
N ASP A 630 39.30 -81.63 3.61
CA ASP A 630 38.28 -82.65 3.40
C ASP A 630 36.97 -82.21 4.07
N CYS A 631 35.91 -82.15 3.28
CA CYS A 631 34.59 -81.81 3.81
C CYS A 631 34.13 -82.85 4.85
N THR A 632 33.31 -82.40 5.80
CA THR A 632 32.70 -83.26 6.83
C THR A 632 31.21 -83.44 6.58
N GLN A 633 30.62 -84.52 7.11
CA GLN A 633 29.17 -84.69 7.10
C GLN A 633 28.47 -83.69 8.03
N ASP A 634 27.33 -83.18 7.57
CA ASP A 634 26.37 -82.46 8.41
C ASP A 634 25.69 -83.41 9.42
N CYS A 635 24.84 -82.88 10.31
CA CYS A 635 24.16 -83.71 11.30
C CYS A 635 23.19 -84.76 10.70
N ALA A 636 22.86 -84.66 9.39
CA ALA A 636 21.99 -85.57 8.67
C ALA A 636 22.79 -86.67 7.93
N GLY A 637 24.12 -86.60 8.00
CA GLY A 637 25.03 -87.55 7.38
C GLY A 637 25.33 -87.25 5.91
N VAL A 638 25.11 -86.02 5.43
CA VAL A 638 25.42 -85.61 4.06
C VAL A 638 26.75 -84.87 4.03
N TRP A 639 27.70 -85.33 3.21
CA TRP A 639 29.02 -84.69 3.06
C TRP A 639 28.87 -83.30 2.44
N GLY A 640 29.42 -82.28 3.10
CA GLY A 640 29.38 -80.88 2.64
C GLY A 640 28.01 -80.21 2.77
N GLY A 641 27.07 -80.79 3.52
CA GLY A 641 25.75 -80.21 3.79
C GLY A 641 25.78 -79.12 4.88
N ASP A 642 24.71 -78.31 4.93
CA ASP A 642 24.61 -77.14 5.82
C ASP A 642 23.81 -77.39 7.12
N SER A 643 23.29 -78.61 7.34
CA SER A 643 22.38 -78.89 8.47
C SER A 643 23.13 -78.97 9.82
N LEU A 644 22.56 -78.35 10.85
CA LEU A 644 23.12 -78.31 12.21
C LEU A 644 22.14 -78.91 13.23
N GLU A 645 22.69 -79.57 14.25
CA GLU A 645 21.86 -80.14 15.31
C GLU A 645 21.41 -79.02 16.25
N ASP A 646 20.09 -78.82 16.35
CA ASP A 646 19.53 -77.80 17.22
C ASP A 646 19.67 -78.19 18.71
N ASN A 647 19.36 -77.24 19.60
CA ASN A 647 19.44 -77.48 21.05
C ASN A 647 18.45 -78.55 21.57
N CYS A 648 17.57 -79.07 20.71
CA CYS A 648 16.65 -80.17 21.01
C CYS A 648 17.15 -81.52 20.49
N GLY A 649 18.33 -81.57 19.85
CA GLY A 649 18.94 -82.78 19.31
C GLY A 649 18.34 -83.23 17.97
N THR A 650 17.72 -82.32 17.22
CA THR A 650 17.16 -82.60 15.89
C THR A 650 18.03 -81.96 14.83
N CYS A 651 18.32 -82.70 13.75
CA CYS A 651 19.10 -82.20 12.64
C CYS A 651 18.22 -81.56 11.56
N ASP A 652 18.34 -80.25 11.38
CA ASP A 652 17.73 -79.46 10.30
C ASP A 652 18.62 -78.24 9.93
N ASN A 653 18.19 -77.43 8.96
CA ASN A 653 18.90 -76.23 8.50
C ASN A 653 18.47 -74.97 9.26
#